data_AF-A0AAD4NDT2-F1
#
_entry.id   AF-A0AAD4NDT2-F1
#
_cell.length_a   1.000
_cell.length_b   1.000
_cell.length_c   1.000
_cell.angle_alpha   90.00
_cell.angle_beta   90.00
_cell.angle_gamma   90.00
#
_symmetry.space_group_name_H-M   'P 1'
#
loop_
_entity.id
_entity.type
_entity.pdbx_description
1 polymer ?
#
loop_
_entity_poly.entity_id
_entity_poly.type
_entity_poly.pdbx_seq_one_letter_code
_entity_poly.pdbx_strand_id
1 'polypeptide(L)'
;MPTISIKKRLLDKHLSHVYSDKEIDELCFQYGLEVDDIVMERNEETGKDEQVFKIEVPANRYDLLCVEGLCRALLVFLRKLEAPKYTIAKEKKPQRIIVEPETAEVRPFVVGAILRGVHFDEDIYNSFIDLQDKLHQNIGRKRTLVSMGTHDLDHIKGTIRYRALKPQDISFKPLNQDRVFTAAELMDFYANSHLKEYLPIIKDKAVYPVFYDENDVVLSLPPVINGDHTKITMKTTNIFIEITGTDLKKVEVTLDTLVTMFSQYCKTPFTVEPVEVVYAKHNVRKYPLLEYREQIVDVPRMNTKIGLPLTSLEVVELLSKMCLICAQCPNDPNKIKVTVPPTRHDILHECDIAEDLGLAYGYNNIVPGLPSAHTVAEPLRLNKLTDQLRINMAAAGWTEVLNFALCSTEDVSTKLRRSQGELNEIVKISNPKTLDFQVVRNRLIPGILKTLSSNRDMPVPLKLFEIQDVLFIDTNTDTNCRNERHLAAVYYSKVGGFEKIHGLLDRVMQVLAVSILKNNSGKAYSIREVNDPTFFDGRCAEVVYDGRVIEKMLGDSLLIIVIAMFTALLGEGLTYVLVYRSDEYKRLKYSMERKTKKLERKKESVESSGANLNANRTQKRKIEKEEERLKATNRDLSMFRMKSMLAIGFVFTALLSTFSSIFEGRVVAKLPFVPISWIQGLSHRNLIGDDYTDCSFIFLYILCTMSIRQNLQKMLGFTPSRALTHYLLTFGMSVFKIGIIGGTGLEDPQILANAQEHVVNTPYGPPSDVLIEGTIKGVPCVILSRHGRKHQISPSHINYRANIWALKQLGASVILASSASGSLREDIRPGQIVFLDSFIDRTNKREQSFYDGQEGHPVGICHIPMHPIFDELLRTILIASAKDLGIDHHPHGISVCIEGPRYSTRAESELYRKWGADLVNMTVCPEAILAKELAIPYASIALSTDYDCWKDSHQTVSVELVAQIVNENAEKTLKLFVHAAEKIHAKKDEFKKIIEEAKITARTAVMDGGHKLNFDYL
;
A
#
# COMPACT_ATOMS: atom_id res chain seq x y z
N MET A 1 -1.02 -11.37 -31.77
CA MET A 1 -1.26 -12.49 -30.84
C MET A 1 -0.79 -13.79 -31.52
N PRO A 2 -1.05 -15.04 -31.08
CA PRO A 2 -0.81 -16.18 -31.96
C PRO A 2 -1.67 -16.05 -33.22
N THR A 3 -1.04 -16.13 -34.39
CA THR A 3 -1.72 -16.02 -35.69
C THR A 3 -1.58 -17.35 -36.42
N ILE A 4 -2.69 -17.86 -36.96
CA ILE A 4 -2.74 -19.07 -37.78
C ILE A 4 -2.99 -18.68 -39.24
N SER A 5 -2.28 -19.32 -40.15
CA SER A 5 -2.37 -19.07 -41.58
C SER A 5 -3.10 -20.23 -42.24
N ILE A 6 -4.30 -19.98 -42.76
CA ILE A 6 -5.18 -21.03 -43.29
C ILE A 6 -5.51 -20.73 -44.75
N LYS A 7 -5.23 -21.69 -45.62
CA LYS A 7 -5.64 -21.63 -47.02
C LYS A 7 -7.17 -21.66 -47.11
N LYS A 8 -7.77 -20.75 -47.87
CA LYS A 8 -9.24 -20.66 -48.04
C LYS A 8 -9.87 -21.99 -48.48
N ARG A 9 -9.25 -22.68 -49.43
CA ARG A 9 -9.68 -24.01 -49.89
C ARG A 9 -9.83 -25.01 -48.74
N LEU A 10 -8.92 -24.97 -47.76
CA LEU A 10 -8.96 -25.85 -46.59
C LEU A 10 -10.08 -25.44 -45.64
N LEU A 11 -10.25 -24.14 -45.41
CA LEU A 11 -11.35 -23.62 -44.60
C LEU A 11 -12.71 -24.06 -45.19
N ASP A 12 -12.92 -23.87 -46.50
CA ASP A 12 -14.15 -24.26 -47.19
C ASP A 12 -14.37 -25.78 -47.15
N LYS A 13 -13.30 -26.58 -47.34
CA LYS A 13 -13.33 -28.05 -47.26
C LYS A 13 -13.76 -28.51 -45.86
N HIS A 14 -13.18 -27.94 -44.82
CA HIS A 14 -13.47 -28.34 -43.44
C HIS A 14 -14.84 -27.86 -42.96
N LEU A 15 -15.25 -26.65 -43.33
CA LEU A 15 -16.56 -26.11 -42.96
C LEU A 15 -17.72 -26.71 -43.79
N SER A 16 -17.41 -27.49 -44.83
CA SER A 16 -18.38 -28.08 -45.76
C SER A 16 -19.32 -27.04 -46.39
N HIS A 17 -18.85 -25.80 -46.54
CA HIS A 17 -19.58 -24.65 -47.09
C HIS A 17 -18.58 -23.62 -47.59
N VAL A 18 -18.90 -22.93 -48.68
CA VAL A 18 -18.06 -21.86 -49.24
C VAL A 18 -18.59 -20.54 -48.71
N TYR A 19 -17.83 -19.91 -47.82
CA TYR A 19 -18.17 -18.62 -47.25
C TYR A 19 -17.48 -17.49 -48.04
N SER A 20 -18.16 -16.35 -48.16
CA SER A 20 -17.52 -15.11 -48.61
C SER A 20 -16.55 -14.60 -47.54
N ASP A 21 -15.58 -13.78 -47.96
CA ASP A 21 -14.56 -13.23 -47.05
C ASP A 21 -15.20 -12.45 -45.89
N LYS A 22 -16.29 -11.73 -46.18
CA LYS A 22 -17.06 -10.98 -45.18
C LYS A 22 -17.80 -11.90 -44.20
N GLU A 23 -18.35 -13.02 -44.67
CA GLU A 23 -19.03 -13.97 -43.79
C GLU A 23 -18.05 -14.70 -42.87
N ILE A 24 -16.83 -14.98 -43.33
CA ILE A 24 -15.76 -15.54 -42.50
C ILE A 24 -15.35 -14.54 -41.42
N ASP A 25 -15.16 -13.27 -41.80
CA ASP A 25 -14.82 -12.20 -40.86
C ASP A 25 -15.91 -12.01 -39.79
N GLU A 26 -17.18 -11.91 -40.21
CA GLU A 26 -18.32 -11.83 -39.30
C GLU A 26 -18.43 -13.06 -38.36
N LEU A 27 -18.18 -14.27 -38.88
CA LEU A 27 -18.18 -15.50 -38.09
C LEU A 27 -17.04 -15.53 -37.07
N CYS A 28 -15.83 -15.13 -37.48
CA CYS A 28 -14.68 -15.01 -36.59
C CYS A 28 -14.98 -14.01 -35.48
N PHE A 29 -15.49 -12.82 -35.84
CA PHE A 29 -15.84 -11.78 -34.89
C PHE A 29 -16.89 -12.24 -33.86
N GLN A 30 -17.93 -12.95 -34.31
CA GLN A 30 -18.94 -13.52 -33.40
C GLN A 30 -18.38 -14.57 -32.44
N TYR A 31 -17.37 -15.34 -32.86
CA TYR A 31 -16.70 -16.33 -32.02
C TYR A 31 -15.62 -15.72 -31.12
N GLY A 32 -15.25 -14.44 -31.31
CA GLY A 32 -14.18 -13.77 -30.57
C GLY A 32 -12.79 -13.91 -31.21
N LEU A 33 -12.74 -14.09 -32.53
CA LEU A 33 -11.54 -14.15 -33.36
C LEU A 33 -11.48 -12.94 -34.28
N GLU A 34 -10.28 -12.64 -34.78
CA GLU A 34 -10.04 -11.53 -35.71
C GLU A 34 -9.32 -12.03 -36.95
N VAL A 35 -9.82 -11.66 -38.13
CA VAL A 35 -9.10 -11.86 -39.39
C VAL A 35 -8.15 -10.67 -39.56
N ASP A 36 -6.87 -10.88 -39.25
CA ASP A 36 -5.83 -9.85 -39.26
C ASP A 36 -5.46 -9.43 -40.69
N ASP A 37 -5.34 -10.40 -41.60
CA ASP A 37 -4.99 -10.14 -42.98
C ASP A 37 -5.45 -11.27 -43.91
N ILE A 38 -5.63 -10.93 -45.19
CA ILE A 38 -5.95 -11.88 -46.26
C ILE A 38 -4.92 -11.70 -47.37
N VAL A 39 -3.98 -12.64 -47.45
CA VAL A 39 -2.86 -12.58 -48.40
C VAL A 39 -3.06 -13.56 -49.55
N MET A 40 -2.53 -13.20 -50.73
CA MET A 40 -2.44 -14.12 -51.87
C MET A 40 -1.04 -14.71 -51.89
N GLU A 41 -0.92 -16.01 -51.66
CA GLU A 41 0.35 -16.74 -51.70
C GLU A 41 0.40 -17.60 -52.96
N ARG A 42 1.49 -17.50 -53.71
CA ARG A 42 1.69 -18.33 -54.89
C ARG A 42 2.05 -19.73 -54.44
N ASN A 43 1.21 -20.70 -54.78
CA ASN A 43 1.50 -22.10 -54.55
C ASN A 43 2.68 -22.52 -55.46
N GLU A 44 3.82 -22.86 -54.85
CA GLU A 44 5.05 -23.21 -55.57
C GLU A 44 4.89 -24.46 -56.46
N GLU A 45 3.99 -25.38 -56.11
CA GLU A 45 3.78 -26.64 -56.83
C GLU A 45 2.79 -26.50 -57.99
N THR A 46 1.70 -25.77 -57.78
CA THR A 46 0.65 -25.59 -58.81
C THR A 46 0.85 -24.32 -59.65
N GLY A 47 1.72 -23.41 -59.21
CA GLY A 47 2.03 -22.13 -59.83
C GLY A 47 0.89 -21.10 -59.76
N LYS A 48 -0.22 -21.43 -59.09
CA LYS A 48 -1.42 -20.59 -58.94
C LYS A 48 -1.41 -19.83 -57.61
N ASP A 49 -1.99 -18.65 -57.60
CA ASP A 49 -2.17 -17.88 -56.37
C ASP A 49 -3.33 -18.45 -55.56
N GLU A 50 -3.09 -18.75 -54.29
CA GLU A 50 -4.07 -19.20 -53.31
C GLU A 50 -4.29 -18.13 -52.24
N GLN A 51 -5.54 -17.95 -51.86
CA GLN A 51 -5.93 -17.01 -50.80
C GLN A 51 -5.69 -17.65 -49.43
N VAL A 52 -4.97 -16.96 -48.55
CA VAL A 52 -4.61 -17.40 -47.19
C VAL A 52 -5.13 -16.39 -46.18
N PHE A 53 -5.93 -16.86 -45.23
CA PHE A 53 -6.44 -16.09 -44.11
C PHE A 53 -5.44 -16.15 -42.97
N LYS A 54 -5.04 -15.00 -42.44
CA LYS A 54 -4.32 -14.88 -41.18
C LYS A 54 -5.31 -14.54 -40.09
N ILE A 55 -5.61 -15.52 -39.24
CA ILE A 55 -6.59 -15.39 -38.16
C ILE A 55 -5.83 -15.30 -36.85
N GLU A 56 -6.07 -14.24 -36.07
CA GLU A 56 -5.58 -14.14 -34.71
C GLU A 56 -6.47 -14.93 -33.75
N VAL A 57 -5.81 -15.75 -32.93
CA VAL A 57 -6.48 -16.57 -31.92
C VAL A 57 -6.05 -16.20 -30.51
N PRO A 58 -6.95 -16.29 -29.51
CA PRO A 58 -6.62 -16.03 -28.12
C PRO A 58 -5.46 -16.91 -27.62
N ALA A 59 -4.50 -16.31 -26.92
CA ALA A 59 -3.29 -17.02 -26.46
C ALA A 59 -3.56 -18.12 -25.41
N ASN A 60 -4.74 -18.12 -24.78
CA ASN A 60 -5.22 -19.13 -23.85
C ASN A 60 -5.91 -20.33 -24.53
N ARG A 61 -6.36 -20.20 -25.78
CA ARG A 61 -7.10 -21.24 -26.51
C ARG A 61 -6.20 -22.06 -27.43
N TYR A 62 -5.43 -22.96 -26.83
CA TYR A 62 -4.48 -23.82 -27.56
C TYR A 62 -5.15 -24.75 -28.58
N ASP A 63 -6.41 -25.10 -28.36
CA ASP A 63 -7.24 -25.90 -29.25
C ASP A 63 -7.54 -25.19 -30.58
N LEU A 64 -7.31 -23.88 -30.69
CA LEU A 64 -7.56 -23.11 -31.92
C LEU A 64 -6.29 -22.88 -32.76
N LEU A 65 -5.13 -23.40 -32.34
CA LEU A 65 -3.85 -23.16 -33.01
C LEU A 65 -3.64 -23.92 -34.34
N CYS A 66 -4.65 -24.64 -34.82
CA CYS A 66 -4.62 -25.38 -36.08
C CYS A 66 -5.97 -25.32 -36.79
N VAL A 67 -5.97 -25.65 -38.09
CA VAL A 67 -7.18 -25.63 -38.94
C VAL A 67 -8.25 -26.59 -38.41
N GLU A 68 -7.83 -27.76 -37.96
CA GLU A 68 -8.66 -28.80 -37.38
C GLU A 68 -9.44 -28.32 -36.17
N GLY A 69 -8.73 -27.64 -35.28
CA GLY A 69 -9.26 -27.11 -34.04
C GLY A 69 -10.21 -25.94 -34.26
N LEU A 70 -9.77 -24.97 -35.07
CA LEU A 70 -10.58 -23.81 -35.43
C LEU A 70 -11.89 -24.23 -36.12
N CYS A 71 -11.80 -25.00 -37.21
CA CYS A 71 -12.98 -25.38 -37.99
C CYS A 71 -13.96 -26.20 -37.15
N ARG A 72 -13.46 -27.11 -36.30
CA ARG A 72 -14.31 -27.86 -35.38
C ARG A 72 -15.02 -26.94 -34.39
N ALA A 73 -14.32 -25.99 -33.79
CA ALA A 73 -14.91 -25.04 -32.87
C ALA A 73 -15.99 -24.18 -33.54
N LEU A 74 -15.74 -23.68 -34.75
CA LEU A 74 -16.71 -22.92 -35.54
C LEU A 74 -17.92 -23.76 -35.97
N LEU A 75 -17.72 -25.02 -36.36
CA LEU A 75 -18.82 -25.93 -36.70
C LEU A 75 -19.72 -26.26 -35.51
N VAL A 76 -19.13 -26.46 -34.32
CA VAL A 76 -19.90 -26.64 -33.08
C VAL A 76 -20.64 -25.36 -32.71
N PHE A 77 -20.01 -24.19 -32.87
CA PHE A 77 -20.65 -22.91 -32.65
C PHE A 77 -21.87 -22.68 -33.55
N LEU A 78 -21.76 -23.06 -34.83
CA LEU A 78 -22.84 -23.05 -35.81
C LEU A 78 -23.84 -24.21 -35.65
N ARG A 79 -23.65 -25.11 -34.67
CA ARG A 79 -24.46 -26.31 -34.44
C ARG A 79 -24.54 -27.28 -35.62
N LYS A 80 -23.52 -27.26 -36.48
CA LYS A 80 -23.38 -28.19 -37.61
C LYS A 80 -22.67 -29.49 -37.23
N LEU A 81 -21.99 -29.50 -36.09
CA LEU A 81 -21.23 -30.63 -35.57
C LEU A 81 -21.44 -30.75 -34.05
N GLU A 82 -21.55 -31.98 -33.55
CA GLU A 82 -21.49 -32.24 -32.10
C GLU A 82 -20.04 -32.29 -31.62
N ALA A 83 -19.79 -31.81 -30.41
CA ALA A 83 -18.44 -31.86 -29.83
C ALA A 83 -17.96 -33.31 -29.68
N PRO A 84 -16.79 -33.68 -30.22
CA PRO A 84 -16.31 -35.06 -30.19
C PRO A 84 -15.92 -35.50 -28.78
N LYS A 85 -16.05 -36.80 -28.53
CA LYS A 85 -15.60 -37.43 -27.29
C LYS A 85 -14.27 -38.13 -27.49
N TYR A 86 -13.25 -37.66 -26.77
CA TYR A 86 -11.91 -38.24 -26.81
C TYR A 86 -11.82 -39.43 -25.86
N THR A 87 -11.28 -40.55 -26.32
CA THR A 87 -11.18 -41.78 -25.53
C THR A 87 -9.79 -42.39 -25.59
N ILE A 88 -9.43 -43.12 -24.53
CA ILE A 88 -8.15 -43.84 -24.43
C ILE A 88 -8.38 -45.31 -24.84
N ALA A 89 -7.60 -45.80 -25.79
CA ALA A 89 -7.64 -47.20 -26.22
C ALA A 89 -7.21 -48.16 -25.10
N LYS A 90 -7.86 -49.32 -25.03
CA LYS A 90 -7.53 -50.39 -24.07
C LYS A 90 -6.48 -51.31 -24.68
N GLU A 91 -5.22 -51.07 -24.36
CA GLU A 91 -4.11 -51.92 -24.83
C GLU A 91 -3.63 -52.91 -23.75
N LYS A 92 -3.36 -54.16 -24.15
CA LYS A 92 -2.89 -55.23 -23.25
C LYS A 92 -1.41 -55.09 -22.93
N LYS A 93 -0.61 -54.54 -23.86
CA LYS A 93 0.82 -54.26 -23.68
C LYS A 93 1.14 -52.83 -24.15
N PRO A 94 0.92 -51.81 -23.31
CA PRO A 94 1.21 -50.43 -23.69
C PRO A 94 2.71 -50.21 -23.87
N GLN A 95 3.06 -49.33 -24.80
CA GLN A 95 4.43 -48.86 -24.99
C GLN A 95 4.94 -48.17 -23.72
N ARG A 96 6.25 -48.30 -23.43
CA ARG A 96 6.85 -47.79 -22.19
C ARG A 96 7.98 -46.81 -22.45
N ILE A 97 8.05 -45.78 -21.62
CA ILE A 97 9.19 -44.85 -21.49
C ILE A 97 9.77 -45.01 -20.08
N ILE A 98 11.03 -45.42 -19.97
CA ILE A 98 11.77 -45.50 -18.71
C ILE A 98 12.56 -44.21 -18.53
N VAL A 99 12.29 -43.46 -17.46
CA VAL A 99 12.96 -42.20 -17.15
C VAL A 99 14.07 -42.44 -16.12
N GLU A 100 15.32 -42.17 -16.51
CA GLU A 100 16.48 -42.30 -15.63
C GLU A 100 16.63 -41.08 -14.68
N PRO A 101 17.17 -41.27 -13.46
CA PRO A 101 17.27 -40.21 -12.45
C PRO A 101 18.04 -38.96 -12.89
N GLU A 102 19.05 -39.12 -13.74
CA GLU A 102 19.95 -38.06 -14.21
C GLU A 102 19.21 -37.00 -15.04
N THR A 103 18.07 -37.36 -15.62
CA THR A 103 17.25 -36.43 -16.43
C THR A 103 16.67 -35.28 -15.61
N ALA A 104 16.56 -35.45 -14.28
CA ALA A 104 16.08 -34.43 -13.37
C ALA A 104 16.97 -33.17 -13.30
N GLU A 105 18.26 -33.28 -13.65
CA GLU A 105 19.20 -32.16 -13.64
C GLU A 105 18.96 -31.16 -14.80
N VAL A 106 18.27 -31.60 -15.85
CA VAL A 106 18.11 -30.82 -17.08
C VAL A 106 16.63 -30.64 -17.44
N ARG A 107 15.88 -31.73 -17.61
CA ARG A 107 14.46 -31.73 -18.01
C ARG A 107 13.75 -32.92 -17.32
N PRO A 108 13.18 -32.71 -16.12
CA PRO A 108 12.70 -33.81 -15.27
C PRO A 108 11.43 -34.52 -15.76
N PHE A 109 10.62 -33.88 -16.61
CA PHE A 109 9.28 -34.39 -16.94
C PHE A 109 9.18 -34.87 -18.37
N VAL A 110 8.59 -36.05 -18.54
CA VAL A 110 8.27 -36.66 -19.83
C VAL A 110 6.85 -37.21 -19.84
N VAL A 111 6.16 -37.01 -20.95
CA VAL A 111 4.89 -37.66 -21.29
C VAL A 111 4.96 -38.19 -22.72
N GLY A 112 4.10 -39.14 -23.06
CA GLY A 112 3.98 -39.61 -24.43
C GLY A 112 2.63 -40.21 -24.74
N ALA A 113 2.35 -40.36 -26.03
CA ALA A 113 1.12 -40.95 -26.56
C ALA A 113 1.38 -41.60 -27.93
N ILE A 114 0.45 -42.46 -28.37
CA ILE A 114 0.48 -43.07 -29.69
C ILE A 114 -0.81 -42.77 -30.44
N LEU A 115 -0.68 -42.34 -31.70
CA LEU A 115 -1.77 -42.27 -32.67
C LEU A 115 -1.64 -43.42 -33.66
N ARG A 116 -2.66 -44.29 -33.74
CA ARG A 116 -2.66 -45.51 -34.58
C ARG A 116 -3.43 -45.32 -35.87
N GLY A 117 -2.83 -45.75 -36.98
CA GLY A 117 -3.46 -45.73 -38.30
C GLY A 117 -3.86 -44.32 -38.73
N VAL A 118 -2.96 -43.35 -38.59
CA VAL A 118 -3.14 -41.98 -39.06
C VAL A 118 -3.09 -41.96 -40.59
N HIS A 119 -4.05 -41.28 -41.20
CA HIS A 119 -4.08 -41.05 -42.65
C HIS A 119 -3.57 -39.63 -42.97
N PHE A 120 -2.32 -39.52 -43.39
CA PHE A 120 -1.75 -38.24 -43.83
C PHE A 120 -2.04 -37.97 -45.31
N ASP A 121 -2.65 -36.81 -45.58
CA ASP A 121 -2.49 -36.09 -46.83
C ASP A 121 -1.55 -34.88 -46.61
N GLU A 122 -1.09 -34.26 -47.70
CA GLU A 122 -0.06 -33.22 -47.62
C GLU A 122 -0.48 -32.04 -46.75
N ASP A 123 -1.75 -31.65 -46.84
CA ASP A 123 -2.33 -30.57 -46.05
C ASP A 123 -2.37 -30.94 -44.55
N ILE A 124 -2.78 -32.18 -44.21
CA ILE A 124 -2.82 -32.68 -42.82
C ILE A 124 -1.41 -32.79 -42.24
N TYR A 125 -0.44 -33.27 -43.02
CA TYR A 125 0.95 -33.36 -42.57
C TYR A 125 1.53 -31.97 -42.29
N ASN A 126 1.32 -31.01 -43.18
CA ASN A 126 1.78 -29.64 -42.98
C ASN A 126 1.07 -28.99 -41.77
N SER A 127 -0.23 -29.21 -41.59
CA SER A 127 -0.97 -28.76 -40.40
C SER A 127 -0.42 -29.36 -39.11
N PHE A 128 -0.04 -30.65 -39.14
CA PHE A 128 0.55 -31.34 -38.00
C PHE A 128 1.87 -30.69 -37.58
N ILE A 129 2.77 -30.44 -38.53
CA ILE A 129 4.04 -29.78 -38.26
C ILE A 129 3.84 -28.33 -37.80
N ASP A 130 2.94 -27.57 -38.44
CA ASP A 130 2.65 -26.19 -38.05
C ASP A 130 2.14 -26.13 -36.60
N LEU A 131 1.21 -27.01 -36.20
CA LEU A 131 0.73 -27.05 -34.81
C LEU A 131 1.88 -27.30 -33.82
N GLN A 132 2.83 -28.18 -34.14
CA GLN A 132 4.00 -28.41 -33.29
C GLN A 132 4.83 -27.14 -33.11
N ASP A 133 5.12 -26.43 -34.19
CA ASP A 133 5.89 -25.20 -34.17
C ASP A 133 5.15 -24.08 -33.41
N LYS A 134 3.84 -23.94 -33.60
CA LYS A 134 3.01 -22.97 -32.86
C LYS A 134 3.02 -23.26 -31.35
N LEU A 135 2.88 -24.53 -30.95
CA LEU A 135 2.95 -24.94 -29.55
C LEU A 135 4.35 -24.73 -28.96
N HIS A 136 5.43 -24.99 -29.71
CA HIS A 136 6.80 -24.70 -29.28
C HIS A 136 7.04 -23.21 -29.03
N GLN A 137 6.53 -22.36 -29.92
CA GLN A 137 6.69 -20.90 -29.82
C GLN A 137 5.86 -20.33 -28.66
N ASN A 138 4.61 -20.77 -28.52
CA ASN A 138 3.67 -20.25 -27.53
C ASN A 138 3.85 -20.91 -26.15
N ILE A 139 3.14 -22.01 -25.86
CA ILE A 139 3.16 -22.66 -24.54
C ILE A 139 4.56 -23.17 -24.16
N GLY A 140 5.35 -23.58 -25.15
CA GLY A 140 6.73 -24.03 -24.98
C GLY A 140 7.75 -22.92 -24.73
N ARG A 141 7.40 -21.65 -24.96
CA ARG A 141 8.30 -20.48 -24.92
C ARG A 141 9.60 -20.73 -25.67
N LYS A 142 9.50 -20.93 -26.99
CA LYS A 142 10.62 -21.33 -27.85
C LYS A 142 11.34 -22.57 -27.32
N ARG A 143 10.57 -23.63 -27.04
CA ARG A 143 11.03 -24.93 -26.51
C ARG A 143 11.66 -24.95 -25.10
N THR A 144 11.87 -23.78 -24.49
CA THR A 144 12.46 -23.62 -23.16
C THR A 144 11.73 -24.48 -22.13
N LEU A 145 10.39 -24.36 -22.06
CA LEU A 145 9.56 -25.05 -21.08
C LEU A 145 9.09 -26.43 -21.55
N VAL A 146 8.75 -26.55 -22.84
CA VAL A 146 8.17 -27.75 -23.44
C VAL A 146 8.77 -27.98 -24.81
N SER A 147 9.28 -29.18 -25.07
CA SER A 147 9.77 -29.62 -26.37
C SER A 147 9.12 -30.94 -26.72
N MET A 148 8.69 -31.08 -27.96
CA MET A 148 8.06 -32.30 -28.45
C MET A 148 8.86 -32.88 -29.60
N GLY A 149 8.95 -34.20 -29.64
CA GLY A 149 9.40 -34.96 -30.78
C GLY A 149 8.28 -35.89 -31.25
N THR A 150 8.30 -36.18 -32.53
CA THR A 150 7.36 -37.08 -33.18
C THR A 150 8.10 -38.05 -34.05
N HIS A 151 7.68 -39.29 -33.93
CA HIS A 151 8.44 -40.43 -34.42
C HIS A 151 7.53 -41.41 -35.13
N ASP A 152 8.05 -41.97 -36.23
CA ASP A 152 7.44 -43.14 -36.86
C ASP A 152 7.63 -44.36 -35.93
N LEU A 153 6.53 -44.83 -35.34
CA LEU A 153 6.55 -45.89 -34.33
C LEU A 153 6.98 -47.24 -34.92
N ASP A 154 6.78 -47.48 -36.22
CA ASP A 154 7.10 -48.77 -36.84
C ASP A 154 8.63 -48.99 -36.92
N HIS A 155 9.39 -47.89 -36.84
CA HIS A 155 10.85 -47.87 -36.81
C HIS A 155 11.43 -47.95 -35.38
N ILE A 156 10.63 -47.71 -34.34
CA ILE A 156 11.07 -47.85 -32.94
C ILE A 156 11.00 -49.32 -32.52
N LYS A 157 12.06 -49.82 -31.86
CA LYS A 157 12.07 -51.18 -31.30
C LYS A 157 12.02 -51.15 -29.78
N GLY A 158 11.09 -51.93 -29.22
CA GLY A 158 11.11 -52.27 -27.81
C GLY A 158 10.80 -51.10 -26.87
N THR A 159 11.31 -51.15 -25.65
CA THR A 159 11.08 -50.11 -24.62
C THR A 159 11.95 -48.88 -24.83
N ILE A 160 11.37 -47.69 -24.70
CA ILE A 160 12.07 -46.42 -24.86
C ILE A 160 12.72 -46.01 -23.53
N ARG A 161 13.96 -45.51 -23.58
CA ARG A 161 14.71 -44.99 -22.43
C ARG A 161 14.98 -43.51 -22.59
N TYR A 162 14.67 -42.71 -21.57
CA TYR A 162 14.99 -41.29 -21.49
C TYR A 162 16.13 -41.09 -20.49
N ARG A 163 17.30 -40.68 -21.00
CA ARG A 163 18.56 -40.60 -20.26
C ARG A 163 19.14 -39.19 -20.35
N ALA A 164 20.06 -38.86 -19.46
CA ALA A 164 20.91 -37.67 -19.59
C ALA A 164 22.38 -38.08 -19.58
N LEU A 165 23.08 -37.87 -20.70
CA LEU A 165 24.46 -38.31 -20.92
C LEU A 165 25.36 -37.13 -21.26
N LYS A 166 26.68 -37.30 -21.12
CA LYS A 166 27.62 -36.24 -21.52
C LYS A 166 27.55 -36.01 -23.03
N PRO A 167 27.73 -34.77 -23.52
CA PRO A 167 27.59 -34.45 -24.94
C PRO A 167 28.51 -35.25 -25.89
N GLN A 168 29.64 -35.75 -25.39
CA GLN A 168 30.60 -36.56 -26.15
C GLN A 168 30.15 -38.01 -26.35
N ASP A 169 29.28 -38.51 -25.46
CA ASP A 169 28.84 -39.91 -25.44
C ASP A 169 27.55 -40.14 -26.26
N ILE A 170 27.00 -39.07 -26.85
CA ILE A 170 25.78 -39.11 -27.65
C ILE A 170 26.16 -38.91 -29.11
N SER A 171 25.90 -39.92 -29.95
CA SER A 171 26.18 -39.86 -31.39
C SER A 171 25.01 -40.38 -32.20
N PHE A 172 24.53 -39.59 -33.15
CA PHE A 172 23.41 -39.97 -34.01
C PHE A 172 23.36 -39.19 -35.31
N LYS A 173 22.52 -39.65 -36.24
CA LYS A 173 22.21 -38.98 -37.49
C LYS A 173 21.02 -38.03 -37.24
N PRO A 174 21.23 -36.70 -37.16
CA PRO A 174 20.15 -35.74 -36.95
C PRO A 174 19.29 -35.59 -38.22
N LEU A 175 18.06 -35.12 -38.03
CA LEU A 175 17.07 -34.96 -39.09
C LEU A 175 17.62 -34.23 -40.33
N ASN A 176 17.39 -34.78 -41.52
CA ASN A 176 17.81 -34.22 -42.81
C ASN A 176 19.33 -34.00 -42.96
N GLN A 177 20.16 -34.82 -42.32
CA GLN A 177 21.62 -34.81 -42.49
C GLN A 177 22.11 -36.20 -42.85
N ASP A 178 23.11 -36.33 -43.72
CA ASP A 178 23.62 -37.65 -44.15
C ASP A 178 24.71 -38.23 -43.24
N ARG A 179 25.33 -37.39 -42.41
CA ARG A 179 26.43 -37.74 -41.53
C ARG A 179 25.96 -37.92 -40.08
N VAL A 180 26.65 -38.81 -39.35
CA VAL A 180 26.53 -38.95 -37.90
C VAL A 180 27.39 -37.91 -37.19
N PHE A 181 26.81 -37.23 -36.19
CA PHE A 181 27.49 -36.22 -35.38
C PHE A 181 27.44 -36.60 -33.90
N THR A 182 28.42 -36.14 -33.14
CA THR A 182 28.31 -36.12 -31.67
C THR A 182 27.46 -34.92 -31.22
N ALA A 183 26.82 -35.02 -30.05
CA ALA A 183 26.00 -33.90 -29.55
C ALA A 183 26.81 -32.63 -29.26
N ALA A 184 28.10 -32.77 -28.92
CA ALA A 184 29.03 -31.64 -28.83
C ALA A 184 29.24 -30.96 -30.19
N GLU A 185 29.54 -31.73 -31.25
CA GLU A 185 29.72 -31.20 -32.61
C GLU A 185 28.44 -30.56 -33.15
N LEU A 186 27.27 -31.11 -32.81
CA LEU A 186 25.97 -30.57 -33.25
C LEU A 186 25.71 -29.14 -32.75
N MET A 187 26.16 -28.81 -31.53
CA MET A 187 26.00 -27.47 -30.97
C MET A 187 26.78 -26.41 -31.74
N ASP A 188 27.91 -26.78 -32.32
CA ASP A 188 28.72 -25.86 -33.11
C ASP A 188 28.26 -25.83 -34.57
N PHE A 189 27.86 -26.99 -35.12
CA PHE A 189 27.30 -27.09 -36.47
C PHE A 189 26.05 -26.22 -36.66
N TYR A 190 25.14 -26.21 -35.67
CA TYR A 190 23.90 -25.44 -35.73
C TYR A 190 24.00 -24.01 -35.20
N ALA A 191 25.19 -23.52 -34.82
CA ALA A 191 25.35 -22.18 -34.26
C ALA A 191 24.86 -21.05 -35.18
N ASN A 192 24.88 -21.27 -36.51
CA ASN A 192 24.42 -20.33 -37.52
C ASN A 192 23.10 -20.75 -38.22
N SER A 193 22.39 -21.76 -37.70
CA SER A 193 21.15 -22.25 -38.31
C SER A 193 19.91 -21.62 -37.67
N HIS A 194 18.72 -21.98 -38.16
CA HIS A 194 17.45 -21.63 -37.53
C HIS A 194 17.32 -22.21 -36.11
N LEU A 195 18.11 -23.24 -35.75
CA LEU A 195 18.12 -23.84 -34.41
C LEU A 195 19.00 -23.09 -33.40
N LYS A 196 19.73 -22.04 -33.82
CA LYS A 196 20.64 -21.27 -32.97
C LYS A 196 19.97 -20.75 -31.69
N GLU A 197 18.67 -20.44 -31.76
CA GLU A 197 17.90 -19.90 -30.64
C GLU A 197 17.65 -20.94 -29.54
N TYR A 198 17.70 -22.24 -29.88
CA TYR A 198 17.39 -23.34 -28.96
C TYR A 198 18.65 -23.96 -28.31
N LEU A 199 19.82 -23.79 -28.93
CA LEU A 199 21.08 -24.36 -28.41
C LEU A 199 21.39 -23.91 -26.97
N PRO A 200 21.27 -22.61 -26.60
CA PRO A 200 21.58 -22.15 -25.26
C PRO A 200 20.74 -22.80 -24.14
N ILE A 201 19.62 -23.46 -24.48
CA ILE A 201 18.76 -24.11 -23.47
C ILE A 201 19.52 -25.22 -22.74
N ILE A 202 20.37 -25.97 -23.46
CA ILE A 202 21.15 -27.08 -22.87
C ILE A 202 22.66 -26.96 -23.10
N LYS A 203 23.16 -26.06 -23.97
CA LYS A 203 24.59 -25.98 -24.35
C LYS A 203 25.57 -25.91 -23.18
N ASP A 204 25.20 -25.21 -22.11
CA ASP A 204 26.08 -25.03 -20.93
C ASP A 204 25.85 -26.07 -19.81
N LYS A 205 25.05 -27.12 -20.07
CA LYS A 205 24.76 -28.19 -19.11
C LYS A 205 25.80 -29.31 -19.19
N ALA A 206 26.09 -29.93 -18.06
CA ALA A 206 27.07 -31.03 -17.97
C ALA A 206 26.62 -32.30 -18.72
N VAL A 207 25.31 -32.52 -18.80
CA VAL A 207 24.66 -33.65 -19.48
C VAL A 207 23.53 -33.15 -20.34
N TYR A 208 23.24 -33.84 -21.45
CA TYR A 208 22.14 -33.55 -22.37
C TYR A 208 21.09 -34.66 -22.32
N PRO A 209 19.80 -34.31 -22.35
CA PRO A 209 18.73 -35.29 -22.37
C PRO A 209 18.60 -35.92 -23.76
N VAL A 210 18.36 -37.23 -23.80
CA VAL A 210 18.32 -38.02 -25.04
C VAL A 210 17.36 -39.20 -24.90
N PHE A 211 16.63 -39.51 -25.97
CA PHE A 211 15.79 -40.69 -26.07
C PHE A 211 16.48 -41.80 -26.84
N TYR A 212 16.41 -43.02 -26.33
CA TYR A 212 16.89 -44.25 -26.96
C TYR A 212 15.78 -45.28 -27.08
N ASP A 213 15.87 -46.14 -28.08
CA ASP A 213 15.09 -47.38 -28.14
C ASP A 213 15.82 -48.54 -27.42
N GLU A 214 15.29 -49.76 -27.54
CA GLU A 214 15.88 -50.96 -26.92
C GLU A 214 17.20 -51.38 -27.58
N ASN A 215 17.47 -50.96 -28.82
CA ASN A 215 18.69 -51.24 -29.57
C ASN A 215 19.75 -50.13 -29.44
N ASP A 216 19.58 -49.20 -28.48
CA ASP A 216 20.45 -48.03 -28.30
C ASP A 216 20.49 -47.09 -29.53
N VAL A 217 19.42 -47.06 -30.34
CA VAL A 217 19.26 -46.06 -31.41
C VAL A 217 18.68 -44.77 -30.83
N VAL A 218 19.34 -43.63 -31.08
CA VAL A 218 18.86 -42.31 -30.66
C VAL A 218 17.61 -41.90 -31.44
N LEU A 219 16.54 -41.60 -30.72
CA LEU A 219 15.28 -41.12 -31.27
C LEU A 219 15.28 -39.59 -31.41
N SER A 220 15.66 -38.87 -30.35
CA SER A 220 15.72 -37.41 -30.35
C SER A 220 16.69 -36.88 -29.28
N LEU A 221 17.15 -35.64 -29.48
CA LEU A 221 17.95 -34.86 -28.54
C LEU A 221 17.16 -33.60 -28.13
N PRO A 222 16.22 -33.68 -27.18
CA PRO A 222 15.44 -32.53 -26.74
C PRO A 222 16.33 -31.44 -26.11
N PRO A 223 16.03 -30.14 -26.28
CA PRO A 223 14.99 -29.55 -27.11
C PRO A 223 15.44 -29.20 -28.55
N VAL A 224 16.56 -29.78 -29.01
CA VAL A 224 17.26 -29.31 -30.22
C VAL A 224 16.70 -29.94 -31.50
N ILE A 225 16.83 -31.26 -31.66
CA ILE A 225 16.54 -31.93 -32.93
C ILE A 225 16.20 -33.41 -32.75
N ASN A 226 15.39 -33.95 -33.67
CA ASN A 226 15.06 -35.37 -33.73
C ASN A 226 16.08 -36.14 -34.59
N GLY A 227 16.14 -37.46 -34.42
CA GLY A 227 16.90 -38.36 -35.28
C GLY A 227 16.24 -38.54 -36.65
N ASP A 228 17.07 -38.78 -37.68
CA ASP A 228 16.59 -39.06 -39.03
C ASP A 228 15.92 -40.44 -39.15
N HIS A 229 16.31 -41.39 -38.29
CA HIS A 229 15.84 -42.77 -38.34
C HIS A 229 14.33 -42.94 -38.13
N THR A 230 13.74 -42.11 -37.27
CA THR A 230 12.32 -42.14 -36.92
C THR A 230 11.55 -40.96 -37.49
N LYS A 231 12.08 -40.34 -38.55
CA LYS A 231 11.44 -39.22 -39.25
C LYS A 231 10.03 -39.60 -39.71
N ILE A 232 9.06 -38.79 -39.32
CA ILE A 232 7.70 -38.89 -39.84
C ILE A 232 7.65 -38.47 -41.31
N THR A 233 6.89 -39.21 -42.10
CA THR A 233 6.66 -38.93 -43.52
C THR A 233 5.18 -39.12 -43.86
N MET A 234 4.79 -38.76 -45.08
CA MET A 234 3.45 -39.01 -45.61
C MET A 234 3.01 -40.49 -45.56
N LYS A 235 3.95 -41.44 -45.48
CA LYS A 235 3.68 -42.88 -45.42
C LYS A 235 3.51 -43.39 -43.99
N THR A 236 3.92 -42.61 -42.99
CA THR A 236 3.88 -43.00 -41.59
C THR A 236 2.44 -43.16 -41.15
N THR A 237 2.11 -44.34 -40.61
CA THR A 237 0.75 -44.67 -40.17
C THR A 237 0.62 -44.72 -38.66
N ASN A 238 1.69 -45.05 -37.93
CA ASN A 238 1.69 -45.10 -36.48
C ASN A 238 2.68 -44.06 -35.96
N ILE A 239 2.18 -43.11 -35.16
CA ILE A 239 2.99 -42.00 -34.65
C ILE A 239 3.16 -42.17 -33.16
N PHE A 240 4.41 -42.20 -32.72
CA PHE A 240 4.77 -42.03 -31.33
C PHE A 240 5.12 -40.56 -31.09
N ILE A 241 4.57 -40.00 -30.02
CA ILE A 241 4.75 -38.60 -29.63
C ILE A 241 5.38 -38.60 -28.25
N GLU A 242 6.54 -37.97 -28.09
CA GLU A 242 7.13 -37.69 -26.80
C GLU A 242 7.27 -36.20 -26.55
N ILE A 243 6.98 -35.78 -25.32
CA ILE A 243 7.07 -34.39 -24.91
C ILE A 243 7.85 -34.31 -23.61
N THR A 244 8.86 -33.44 -23.59
CA THR A 244 9.74 -33.21 -22.44
C THR A 244 9.71 -31.76 -21.98
N GLY A 245 9.90 -31.54 -20.69
CA GLY A 245 9.88 -30.19 -20.16
C GLY A 245 10.36 -30.03 -18.73
N THR A 246 10.37 -28.77 -18.32
CA THR A 246 10.65 -28.35 -16.94
C THR A 246 9.36 -28.15 -16.14
N ASP A 247 8.20 -28.14 -16.80
CA ASP A 247 6.87 -27.95 -16.20
C ASP A 247 5.95 -29.09 -16.65
N LEU A 248 5.58 -29.96 -15.70
CA LEU A 248 4.76 -31.13 -15.98
C LEU A 248 3.40 -30.76 -16.57
N LYS A 249 2.74 -29.72 -16.04
CA LYS A 249 1.37 -29.40 -16.48
C LYS A 249 1.35 -28.89 -17.91
N LYS A 250 2.32 -28.04 -18.28
CA LYS A 250 2.45 -27.57 -19.68
C LYS A 250 2.77 -28.72 -20.63
N VAL A 251 3.60 -29.66 -20.19
CA VAL A 251 3.94 -30.87 -20.96
C VAL A 251 2.70 -31.73 -21.21
N GLU A 252 1.88 -31.96 -20.17
CA GLU A 252 0.58 -32.67 -20.28
C GLU A 252 -0.40 -31.95 -21.22
N VAL A 253 -0.58 -30.64 -21.04
CA VAL A 253 -1.46 -29.80 -21.87
C VAL A 253 -1.06 -29.85 -23.35
N THR A 254 0.24 -29.79 -23.62
CA THR A 254 0.77 -29.85 -24.99
C THR A 254 0.49 -31.21 -25.63
N LEU A 255 0.64 -32.30 -24.86
CA LEU A 255 0.35 -33.65 -25.34
C LEU A 255 -1.15 -33.79 -25.63
N ASP A 256 -1.99 -33.45 -24.66
CA ASP A 256 -3.45 -33.52 -24.77
C ASP A 256 -3.93 -32.69 -25.98
N THR A 257 -3.41 -31.48 -26.18
CA THR A 257 -3.75 -30.63 -27.34
C THR A 257 -3.37 -31.31 -28.66
N LEU A 258 -2.12 -31.77 -28.81
CA LEU A 258 -1.66 -32.38 -30.07
C LEU A 258 -2.47 -33.64 -30.42
N VAL A 259 -2.69 -34.54 -29.45
CA VAL A 259 -3.42 -35.80 -29.69
C VAL A 259 -4.91 -35.58 -29.92
N THR A 260 -5.54 -34.65 -29.21
CA THR A 260 -6.97 -34.37 -29.41
C THR A 260 -7.23 -33.76 -30.79
N MET A 261 -6.35 -32.90 -31.30
CA MET A 261 -6.52 -32.30 -32.63
C MET A 261 -6.41 -33.33 -33.77
N PHE A 262 -5.42 -34.24 -33.70
CA PHE A 262 -5.11 -35.16 -34.80
C PHE A 262 -5.69 -36.57 -34.66
N SER A 263 -6.22 -36.95 -33.50
CA SER A 263 -6.89 -38.24 -33.32
C SER A 263 -8.10 -38.45 -34.23
N GLN A 264 -8.66 -37.39 -34.82
CA GLN A 264 -9.73 -37.51 -35.82
C GLN A 264 -9.30 -38.24 -37.10
N TYR A 265 -8.00 -38.22 -37.44
CA TYR A 265 -7.44 -38.87 -38.63
C TYR A 265 -6.94 -40.28 -38.37
N CYS A 266 -7.11 -40.80 -37.15
CA CYS A 266 -6.79 -42.17 -36.80
C CYS A 266 -7.82 -43.15 -37.36
N LYS A 267 -7.41 -44.41 -37.56
CA LYS A 267 -8.29 -45.52 -37.98
C LYS A 267 -9.55 -45.64 -37.13
N THR A 268 -9.42 -45.41 -35.83
CA THR A 268 -10.54 -45.21 -34.91
C THR A 268 -10.53 -43.74 -34.49
N PRO A 269 -11.41 -42.89 -35.05
CA PRO A 269 -11.41 -41.47 -34.77
C PRO A 269 -11.54 -41.15 -33.28
N PHE A 270 -10.87 -40.09 -32.84
CA PHE A 270 -10.90 -39.57 -31.46
C PHE A 270 -10.44 -40.57 -30.39
N THR A 271 -9.63 -41.55 -30.78
CA THR A 271 -9.07 -42.56 -29.89
C THR A 271 -7.54 -42.44 -29.86
N VAL A 272 -6.96 -42.45 -28.66
CA VAL A 272 -5.51 -42.34 -28.46
C VAL A 272 -5.00 -43.56 -27.67
N GLU A 273 -3.89 -44.14 -28.10
CA GLU A 273 -3.24 -45.24 -27.39
C GLU A 273 -2.32 -44.71 -26.29
N PRO A 274 -2.47 -45.19 -25.04
CA PRO A 274 -1.72 -44.67 -23.91
C PRO A 274 -0.29 -45.24 -23.83
N VAL A 275 0.64 -44.42 -23.34
CA VAL A 275 2.03 -44.79 -23.05
C VAL A 275 2.26 -44.80 -21.54
N GLU A 276 2.93 -45.83 -21.05
CA GLU A 276 3.34 -45.96 -19.65
C GLU A 276 4.70 -45.29 -19.42
N VAL A 277 4.73 -44.19 -18.68
CA VAL A 277 5.96 -43.52 -18.26
C VAL A 277 6.36 -44.00 -16.87
N VAL A 278 7.56 -44.57 -16.77
CA VAL A 278 8.10 -45.18 -15.55
C VAL A 278 9.20 -44.29 -14.99
N TYR A 279 8.90 -43.61 -13.88
CA TYR A 279 9.89 -42.83 -13.14
C TYR A 279 10.62 -43.69 -12.11
N ALA A 280 11.77 -43.19 -11.61
CA ALA A 280 12.52 -43.81 -10.52
C ALA A 280 11.61 -44.16 -9.32
N LYS A 281 11.87 -45.31 -8.68
CA LYS A 281 11.01 -45.96 -7.64
C LYS A 281 9.70 -46.61 -8.15
N HIS A 282 9.63 -46.99 -9.42
CA HIS A 282 8.48 -47.68 -10.02
C HIS A 282 7.16 -46.86 -9.97
N ASN A 283 7.25 -45.54 -10.01
CA ASN A 283 6.07 -44.69 -10.17
C ASN A 283 5.66 -44.69 -11.65
N VAL A 284 4.70 -45.55 -11.99
CA VAL A 284 4.18 -45.70 -13.35
C VAL A 284 2.97 -44.79 -13.54
N ARG A 285 3.03 -43.91 -14.54
CA ARG A 285 1.90 -43.07 -14.96
C ARG A 285 1.53 -43.35 -16.41
N LYS A 286 0.24 -43.28 -16.72
CA LYS A 286 -0.28 -43.44 -18.09
C LYS A 286 -0.62 -42.09 -18.67
N TYR A 287 -0.14 -41.84 -19.87
CA TYR A 287 -0.41 -40.63 -20.65
C TYR A 287 -0.95 -41.00 -22.03
N PRO A 288 -1.77 -40.15 -22.67
CA PRO A 288 -2.31 -38.88 -22.17
C PRO A 288 -3.35 -39.11 -21.06
N LEU A 289 -3.68 -38.06 -20.31
CA LEU A 289 -4.68 -38.16 -19.23
C LEU A 289 -6.10 -38.02 -19.78
N LEU A 290 -6.31 -37.09 -20.72
CA LEU A 290 -7.61 -36.79 -21.36
C LEU A 290 -8.77 -36.65 -20.34
N GLU A 291 -8.52 -35.97 -19.24
CA GLU A 291 -9.48 -35.83 -18.15
C GLU A 291 -10.63 -34.88 -18.53
N TYR A 292 -11.86 -35.35 -18.37
CA TYR A 292 -13.06 -34.53 -18.45
C TYR A 292 -13.39 -33.97 -17.05
N ARG A 293 -13.20 -32.66 -16.86
CA ARG A 293 -13.33 -32.01 -15.57
C ARG A 293 -14.78 -31.56 -15.35
N GLU A 294 -15.36 -31.89 -14.22
CA GLU A 294 -16.75 -31.53 -13.91
C GLU A 294 -16.80 -30.34 -12.93
N GLN A 295 -17.64 -29.36 -13.24
CA GLN A 295 -17.93 -28.20 -12.38
C GLN A 295 -19.43 -27.99 -12.26
N ILE A 296 -19.89 -27.58 -11.08
CA ILE A 296 -21.30 -27.20 -10.86
C ILE A 296 -21.35 -25.69 -10.74
N VAL A 297 -22.17 -25.05 -11.58
CA VAL A 297 -22.27 -23.59 -11.69
C VAL A 297 -23.68 -23.13 -11.36
N ASP A 298 -23.78 -22.04 -10.61
CA ASP A 298 -25.02 -21.35 -10.27
C ASP A 298 -25.39 -20.33 -11.37
N VAL A 299 -26.52 -20.57 -12.04
CA VAL A 299 -26.96 -19.76 -13.18
C VAL A 299 -27.37 -18.33 -12.77
N PRO A 300 -28.18 -18.11 -11.71
CA PRO A 300 -28.46 -16.76 -11.22
C PRO A 300 -27.22 -15.92 -10.91
N ARG A 301 -26.20 -16.53 -10.30
CA ARG A 301 -24.93 -15.84 -10.00
C ARG A 301 -24.18 -15.45 -11.28
N MET A 302 -24.12 -16.35 -12.25
CA MET A 302 -23.49 -16.09 -13.54
C MET A 302 -24.21 -14.99 -14.33
N ASN A 303 -25.54 -15.07 -14.38
CA ASN A 303 -26.42 -14.04 -14.95
C ASN A 303 -26.19 -12.66 -14.33
N THR A 304 -26.06 -12.59 -13.00
CA THR A 304 -25.78 -11.33 -12.30
C THR A 304 -24.42 -10.75 -12.67
N LYS A 305 -23.40 -11.60 -12.90
CA LYS A 305 -22.06 -11.16 -13.33
C LYS A 305 -22.05 -10.58 -14.74
N ILE A 306 -22.76 -11.22 -15.68
CA ILE A 306 -22.77 -10.81 -17.09
C ILE A 306 -23.83 -9.73 -17.36
N GLY A 307 -24.92 -9.70 -16.57
CA GLY A 307 -26.07 -8.83 -16.80
C GLY A 307 -27.14 -9.45 -17.70
N LEU A 308 -27.30 -10.78 -17.68
CA LEU A 308 -28.22 -11.52 -18.55
C LEU A 308 -29.38 -12.14 -17.75
N PRO A 309 -30.63 -12.16 -18.26
CA PRO A 309 -31.76 -12.79 -17.58
C PRO A 309 -32.08 -14.18 -18.15
N LEU A 310 -31.09 -15.05 -18.32
CA LEU A 310 -31.26 -16.36 -18.97
C LEU A 310 -31.68 -17.47 -18.01
N THR A 311 -32.45 -18.44 -18.50
CA THR A 311 -32.79 -19.67 -17.78
C THR A 311 -31.66 -20.71 -17.88
N SER A 312 -31.63 -21.68 -16.96
CA SER A 312 -30.61 -22.74 -16.97
C SER A 312 -30.61 -23.57 -18.26
N LEU A 313 -31.77 -23.74 -18.92
CA LEU A 313 -31.87 -24.47 -20.19
C LEU A 313 -31.25 -23.66 -21.35
N GLU A 314 -31.54 -22.37 -21.43
CA GLU A 314 -30.93 -21.47 -22.44
C GLU A 314 -29.41 -21.40 -22.25
N VAL A 315 -28.94 -21.34 -21.01
CA VAL A 315 -27.49 -21.37 -20.70
C VAL A 315 -26.84 -22.67 -21.17
N VAL A 316 -27.46 -23.83 -20.92
CA VAL A 316 -26.96 -25.12 -21.42
C VAL A 316 -26.89 -25.11 -22.96
N GLU A 317 -27.90 -24.56 -23.61
CA GLU A 317 -27.98 -24.46 -25.07
C GLU A 317 -26.91 -23.54 -25.68
N LEU A 318 -26.52 -22.48 -24.97
CA LEU A 318 -25.47 -21.55 -25.39
C LEU A 318 -24.08 -22.11 -25.13
N LEU A 319 -23.81 -22.63 -23.93
CA LEU A 319 -22.50 -23.21 -23.59
C LEU A 319 -22.14 -24.42 -24.46
N SER A 320 -23.15 -25.17 -24.94
CA SER A 320 -22.91 -26.26 -25.89
C SER A 320 -22.29 -25.78 -27.22
N LYS A 321 -22.56 -24.54 -27.65
CA LYS A 321 -21.90 -23.92 -28.81
C LYS A 321 -20.39 -23.69 -28.60
N MET A 322 -19.94 -23.64 -27.35
CA MET A 322 -18.53 -23.43 -26.98
C MET A 322 -17.78 -24.73 -26.70
N CYS A 323 -18.27 -25.86 -27.24
CA CYS A 323 -17.72 -27.20 -27.05
C CYS A 323 -17.79 -27.71 -25.60
N LEU A 324 -18.64 -27.12 -24.74
CA LEU A 324 -18.85 -27.58 -23.37
C LEU A 324 -20.01 -28.55 -23.28
N ILE A 325 -19.84 -29.64 -22.53
CA ILE A 325 -20.90 -30.63 -22.33
C ILE A 325 -21.65 -30.25 -21.06
N CYS A 326 -22.83 -29.67 -21.22
CA CYS A 326 -23.63 -29.11 -20.13
C CYS A 326 -24.94 -29.88 -19.95
N ALA A 327 -25.36 -30.05 -18.69
CA ALA A 327 -26.66 -30.59 -18.35
C ALA A 327 -27.22 -29.87 -17.11
N GLN A 328 -28.54 -29.67 -17.06
CA GLN A 328 -29.19 -29.15 -15.86
C GLN A 328 -29.09 -30.18 -14.72
N CYS A 329 -28.87 -29.72 -13.49
CA CYS A 329 -28.84 -30.61 -12.34
C CYS A 329 -30.25 -31.14 -12.02
N PRO A 330 -30.45 -32.47 -11.86
CA PRO A 330 -31.77 -33.04 -11.56
C PRO A 330 -32.39 -32.52 -10.25
N ASN A 331 -31.54 -32.14 -9.29
CA ASN A 331 -31.95 -31.78 -7.93
C ASN A 331 -32.09 -30.26 -7.71
N ASP A 332 -31.64 -29.42 -8.65
CA ASP A 332 -31.66 -27.96 -8.51
C ASP A 332 -31.81 -27.28 -9.88
N PRO A 333 -32.97 -26.65 -10.17
CA PRO A 333 -33.21 -26.05 -11.47
C PRO A 333 -32.32 -24.83 -11.75
N ASN A 334 -31.71 -24.21 -10.72
CA ASN A 334 -30.85 -23.04 -10.85
C ASN A 334 -29.38 -23.38 -11.07
N LYS A 335 -29.03 -24.68 -11.09
CA LYS A 335 -27.66 -25.14 -11.27
C LYS A 335 -27.50 -26.01 -12.50
N ILE A 336 -26.34 -25.86 -13.13
CA ILE A 336 -25.93 -26.66 -14.26
C ILE A 336 -24.63 -27.39 -13.93
N LYS A 337 -24.51 -28.61 -14.44
CA LYS A 337 -23.28 -29.38 -14.43
C LYS A 337 -22.58 -29.16 -15.77
N VAL A 338 -21.38 -28.59 -15.73
CA VAL A 338 -20.54 -28.32 -16.90
C VAL A 338 -19.39 -29.31 -16.88
N THR A 339 -19.27 -30.10 -17.95
CA THR A 339 -18.17 -31.04 -18.16
C THR A 339 -17.23 -30.44 -19.20
N VAL A 340 -16.07 -30.01 -18.72
CA VAL A 340 -15.03 -29.36 -19.51
C VAL A 340 -14.22 -30.43 -20.24
N PRO A 341 -14.13 -30.39 -21.59
CA PRO A 341 -13.34 -31.34 -22.36
C PRO A 341 -11.84 -31.14 -22.15
N PRO A 342 -11.02 -32.17 -22.41
CA PRO A 342 -9.57 -32.08 -22.29
C PRO A 342 -8.93 -31.08 -23.27
N THR A 343 -9.66 -30.58 -24.28
CA THR A 343 -9.18 -29.52 -25.18
C THR A 343 -9.21 -28.13 -24.54
N ARG A 344 -10.06 -27.90 -23.53
CA ARG A 344 -10.28 -26.59 -22.90
C ARG A 344 -9.51 -26.47 -21.59
N HIS A 345 -8.20 -26.26 -21.71
CA HIS A 345 -7.31 -26.11 -20.56
C HIS A 345 -7.37 -24.72 -19.91
N ASP A 346 -7.93 -23.74 -20.61
CA ASP A 346 -8.17 -22.36 -20.18
C ASP A 346 -9.25 -22.25 -19.09
N ILE A 347 -10.22 -23.17 -19.06
CA ILE A 347 -11.27 -23.16 -18.04
C ILE A 347 -10.72 -23.67 -16.71
N LEU A 348 -10.56 -22.76 -15.75
CA LEU A 348 -10.06 -23.03 -14.40
C LEU A 348 -11.05 -22.61 -13.31
N HIS A 349 -12.00 -21.73 -13.64
CA HIS A 349 -12.94 -21.11 -12.72
C HIS A 349 -14.33 -20.95 -13.35
N GLU A 350 -15.37 -20.73 -12.51
CA GLU A 350 -16.74 -20.41 -12.97
C GLU A 350 -16.81 -19.17 -13.88
N CYS A 351 -15.82 -18.28 -13.78
CA CYS A 351 -15.76 -17.06 -14.58
C CYS A 351 -15.39 -17.33 -16.05
N ASP A 352 -14.61 -18.37 -16.32
CA ASP A 352 -14.26 -18.75 -17.70
C ASP A 352 -15.48 -19.36 -18.41
N ILE A 353 -16.34 -20.06 -17.66
CA ILE A 353 -17.63 -20.53 -18.16
C ILE A 353 -18.58 -19.35 -18.42
N ALA A 354 -18.54 -18.31 -17.58
CA ALA A 354 -19.31 -17.09 -17.79
C ALA A 354 -18.83 -16.31 -19.02
N GLU A 355 -17.51 -16.27 -19.27
CA GLU A 355 -16.94 -15.71 -20.50
C GLU A 355 -17.47 -16.44 -21.74
N ASP A 356 -17.38 -17.77 -21.76
CA ASP A 356 -17.94 -18.60 -22.85
C ASP A 356 -19.43 -18.38 -23.05
N LEU A 357 -20.21 -18.21 -21.97
CA LEU A 357 -21.63 -17.88 -22.07
C LEU A 357 -21.85 -16.54 -22.76
N GLY A 358 -21.08 -15.52 -22.38
CA GLY A 358 -21.18 -14.19 -22.98
C GLY A 358 -20.76 -14.20 -24.46
N LEU A 359 -19.73 -14.96 -24.83
CA LEU A 359 -19.34 -15.16 -26.24
C LEU A 359 -20.45 -15.89 -27.02
N ALA A 360 -20.97 -16.98 -26.48
CA ALA A 360 -22.05 -17.75 -27.11
C ALA A 360 -23.35 -16.94 -27.29
N TYR A 361 -23.63 -16.04 -26.36
CA TYR A 361 -24.74 -15.10 -26.43
C TYR A 361 -24.47 -13.95 -27.43
N GLY A 362 -23.20 -13.57 -27.58
CA GLY A 362 -22.73 -12.44 -28.38
C GLY A 362 -22.70 -11.16 -27.57
N TYR A 363 -21.51 -10.60 -27.35
CA TYR A 363 -21.34 -9.39 -26.52
C TYR A 363 -22.15 -8.19 -27.01
N ASN A 364 -22.32 -8.02 -28.32
CA ASN A 364 -23.13 -6.93 -28.88
C ASN A 364 -24.64 -7.06 -28.61
N ASN A 365 -25.10 -8.22 -28.14
CA ASN A 365 -26.49 -8.44 -27.75
C ASN A 365 -26.73 -8.07 -26.26
N ILE A 366 -25.68 -7.85 -25.48
CA ILE A 366 -25.79 -7.48 -24.07
C ILE A 366 -26.17 -6.00 -23.98
N VAL A 367 -27.30 -5.71 -23.33
CA VAL A 367 -27.78 -4.33 -23.19
C VAL A 367 -26.87 -3.55 -22.21
N PRO A 368 -26.23 -2.44 -22.64
CA PRO A 368 -25.39 -1.64 -21.76
C PRO A 368 -26.19 -1.04 -20.59
N GLY A 369 -25.68 -1.19 -19.37
CA GLY A 369 -26.27 -0.59 -18.16
C GLY A 369 -25.30 0.37 -17.47
N LEU A 370 -25.85 1.39 -16.79
CA LEU A 370 -25.05 2.26 -15.92
C LEU A 370 -24.90 1.60 -14.54
N PRO A 371 -23.70 1.59 -13.93
CA PRO A 371 -23.53 1.10 -12.57
C PRO A 371 -24.32 1.97 -11.58
N SER A 372 -24.98 1.34 -10.60
CA SER A 372 -25.81 2.02 -9.59
C SER A 372 -25.01 2.75 -8.49
N ALA A 373 -23.68 2.75 -8.59
CA ALA A 373 -22.80 3.37 -7.61
C ALA A 373 -22.50 4.83 -7.97
N HIS A 374 -22.90 5.76 -7.11
CA HIS A 374 -22.50 7.16 -7.19
C HIS A 374 -21.20 7.37 -6.41
N THR A 375 -20.19 7.96 -7.04
CA THR A 375 -18.93 8.32 -6.40
C THR A 375 -18.64 9.81 -6.59
N VAL A 376 -18.05 10.44 -5.58
CA VAL A 376 -17.57 11.83 -5.66
C VAL A 376 -16.10 11.79 -6.03
N ALA A 377 -15.73 12.41 -7.15
CA ALA A 377 -14.34 12.48 -7.58
C ALA A 377 -13.58 13.58 -6.81
N GLU A 378 -12.38 13.26 -6.31
CA GLU A 378 -11.43 14.24 -5.78
C GLU A 378 -10.20 14.33 -6.69
N PRO A 379 -9.80 15.54 -7.15
CA PRO A 379 -8.61 15.68 -7.96
C PRO A 379 -7.36 15.58 -7.09
N LEU A 380 -6.32 14.90 -7.58
CA LEU A 380 -5.00 14.93 -6.96
C LEU A 380 -4.49 16.38 -6.91
N ARG A 381 -4.26 16.90 -5.70
CA ARG A 381 -3.90 18.32 -5.46
C ARG A 381 -2.71 18.78 -6.29
N LEU A 382 -1.69 17.93 -6.42
CA LEU A 382 -0.49 18.21 -7.23
C LEU A 382 -0.82 18.39 -8.72
N ASN A 383 -1.68 17.55 -9.29
CA ASN A 383 -2.09 17.68 -10.68
C ASN A 383 -2.98 18.92 -10.88
N LYS A 384 -3.91 19.17 -9.96
CA LYS A 384 -4.73 20.39 -9.98
C LYS A 384 -3.87 21.66 -9.99
N LEU A 385 -2.83 21.70 -9.14
CA LEU A 385 -1.87 22.79 -9.12
C LEU A 385 -1.08 22.89 -10.44
N THR A 386 -0.60 21.76 -10.94
CA THR A 386 0.14 21.68 -12.21
C THR A 386 -0.70 22.27 -13.35
N ASP A 387 -1.97 21.88 -13.46
CA ASP A 387 -2.86 22.34 -14.53
C ASP A 387 -3.18 23.84 -14.41
N GLN A 388 -3.36 24.35 -13.19
CA GLN A 388 -3.47 25.78 -12.95
C GLN A 388 -2.22 26.54 -13.39
N LEU A 389 -1.02 26.01 -13.11
CA LEU A 389 0.23 26.61 -13.56
C LEU A 389 0.38 26.57 -15.09
N ARG A 390 0.07 25.44 -15.74
CA ARG A 390 0.09 25.30 -17.21
C ARG A 390 -0.75 26.38 -17.90
N ILE A 391 -1.99 26.56 -17.45
CA ILE A 391 -2.91 27.56 -18.01
C ILE A 391 -2.34 28.98 -17.82
N ASN A 392 -1.78 29.29 -16.65
CA ASN A 392 -1.20 30.60 -16.37
C ASN A 392 0.08 30.87 -17.17
N MET A 393 0.92 29.86 -17.40
CA MET A 393 2.12 29.97 -18.23
C MET A 393 1.76 30.16 -19.70
N ALA A 394 0.78 29.41 -20.20
CA ALA A 394 0.22 29.60 -21.54
C ALA A 394 -0.35 31.02 -21.72
N ALA A 395 -1.11 31.52 -20.74
CA ALA A 395 -1.63 32.89 -20.74
C ALA A 395 -0.53 33.96 -20.70
N ALA A 396 0.64 33.65 -20.12
CA ALA A 396 1.83 34.51 -20.16
C ALA A 396 2.60 34.44 -21.50
N GLY A 397 2.06 33.71 -22.50
CA GLY A 397 2.61 33.59 -23.84
C GLY A 397 3.77 32.59 -23.94
N TRP A 398 3.84 31.62 -23.02
CA TRP A 398 4.78 30.50 -23.10
C TRP A 398 4.10 29.28 -23.73
N THR A 399 4.86 28.52 -24.51
CA THR A 399 4.37 27.30 -25.18
C THR A 399 4.83 26.08 -24.41
N GLU A 400 3.89 25.21 -24.04
CA GLU A 400 4.21 23.96 -23.36
C GLU A 400 4.86 22.98 -24.34
N VAL A 401 5.87 22.24 -23.88
CA VAL A 401 6.49 21.15 -24.62
C VAL A 401 6.39 19.84 -23.85
N LEU A 402 6.36 18.73 -24.58
CA LEU A 402 6.29 17.39 -24.00
C LEU A 402 7.51 16.59 -24.44
N ASN A 403 8.45 16.38 -23.53
CA ASN A 403 9.69 15.65 -23.81
C ASN A 403 9.66 14.23 -23.23
N PHE A 404 10.48 13.35 -23.80
CA PHE A 404 10.66 12.01 -23.27
C PHE A 404 11.21 12.03 -21.84
N ALA A 405 10.73 11.10 -21.01
CA ALA A 405 11.26 10.87 -19.67
C ALA A 405 12.63 10.16 -19.69
N LEU A 406 12.92 9.42 -20.76
CA LEU A 406 14.19 8.72 -20.97
C LEU A 406 15.12 9.58 -21.82
N CYS A 407 16.40 9.57 -21.48
CA CYS A 407 17.45 10.31 -22.20
C CYS A 407 18.78 9.56 -22.17
N SER A 408 19.76 10.06 -22.95
CA SER A 408 21.13 9.55 -22.91
C SER A 408 21.84 10.03 -21.64
N THR A 409 22.85 9.30 -21.18
CA THR A 409 23.65 9.74 -20.03
C THR A 409 24.30 11.09 -20.25
N GLU A 410 24.68 11.41 -21.50
CA GLU A 410 25.33 12.66 -21.88
C GLU A 410 24.41 13.88 -21.71
N ASP A 411 23.11 13.72 -21.96
CA ASP A 411 22.14 14.80 -21.89
C ASP A 411 21.99 15.39 -20.48
N VAL A 412 22.17 14.55 -19.46
CA VAL A 412 22.05 14.93 -18.04
C VAL A 412 23.40 15.14 -17.37
N SER A 413 24.52 14.94 -18.08
CA SER A 413 25.88 15.10 -17.55
C SER A 413 26.75 16.02 -18.40
N THR A 414 27.50 15.45 -19.35
CA THR A 414 28.54 16.14 -20.14
C THR A 414 27.99 17.34 -20.91
N LYS A 415 26.80 17.25 -21.52
CA LYS A 415 26.19 18.36 -22.26
C LYS A 415 25.75 19.52 -21.36
N LEU A 416 25.56 19.26 -20.06
CA LEU A 416 25.31 20.30 -19.04
C LEU A 416 26.59 20.70 -18.30
N ARG A 417 27.77 20.25 -18.75
CA ARG A 417 29.08 20.49 -18.11
C ARG A 417 29.14 19.99 -16.65
N ARG A 418 28.36 18.96 -16.32
CA ARG A 418 28.35 18.32 -14.99
C ARG A 418 29.32 17.15 -14.93
N SER A 419 29.73 16.81 -13.70
CA SER A 419 30.71 15.77 -13.46
C SER A 419 30.12 14.37 -13.68
N GLN A 420 30.96 13.41 -14.12
CA GLN A 420 30.55 12.01 -14.26
C GLN A 420 30.16 11.37 -12.91
N GLY A 421 30.63 11.92 -11.78
CA GLY A 421 30.31 11.45 -10.43
C GLY A 421 28.83 11.63 -10.05
N GLU A 422 28.17 12.66 -10.60
CA GLU A 422 26.73 12.90 -10.42
C GLU A 422 25.85 11.86 -11.14
N LEU A 423 26.41 11.05 -12.05
CA LEU A 423 25.67 9.95 -12.70
C LEU A 423 25.35 8.77 -11.76
N ASN A 424 25.98 8.72 -10.59
CA ASN A 424 25.66 7.70 -9.58
C ASN A 424 24.35 8.02 -8.85
N GLU A 425 23.84 9.24 -8.99
CA GLU A 425 22.58 9.71 -8.39
C GLU A 425 21.41 9.62 -9.39
N ILE A 426 21.62 9.07 -10.58
CA ILE A 426 20.65 8.97 -11.67
C ILE A 426 20.27 7.51 -11.93
N VAL A 427 18.98 7.28 -12.16
CA VAL A 427 18.43 5.94 -12.45
C VAL A 427 18.81 5.49 -13.87
N LYS A 428 19.45 4.32 -13.96
CA LYS A 428 19.96 3.70 -15.19
C LYS A 428 19.06 2.56 -15.65
N ILE A 429 18.82 2.48 -16.95
CA ILE A 429 18.09 1.38 -17.58
C ILE A 429 19.07 0.24 -17.88
N SER A 430 18.72 -1.00 -17.49
CA SER A 430 19.63 -2.14 -17.61
C SER A 430 19.96 -2.50 -19.07
N ASN A 431 18.94 -2.63 -19.93
CA ASN A 431 19.09 -3.11 -21.31
C ASN A 431 18.43 -2.11 -22.29
N PRO A 432 18.97 -0.89 -22.44
CA PRO A 432 18.38 0.12 -23.30
C PRO A 432 18.51 -0.29 -24.78
N LYS A 433 17.41 -0.19 -25.53
CA LYS A 433 17.38 -0.53 -26.97
C LYS A 433 18.16 0.47 -27.82
N THR A 434 18.24 1.73 -27.38
CA THR A 434 18.94 2.83 -28.05
C THR A 434 19.75 3.63 -27.03
N LEU A 435 20.76 4.37 -27.50
CA LEU A 435 21.57 5.25 -26.63
C LEU A 435 20.76 6.39 -26.01
N ASP A 436 19.65 6.78 -26.62
CA ASP A 436 18.76 7.82 -26.10
C ASP A 436 17.93 7.36 -24.88
N PHE A 437 17.94 6.06 -24.51
CA PHE A 437 17.13 5.52 -23.42
C PHE A 437 17.96 4.92 -22.26
N GLN A 438 19.16 5.43 -22.05
CA GLN A 438 20.08 4.90 -21.04
C GLN A 438 19.69 5.26 -19.60
N VAL A 439 19.09 6.43 -19.38
CA VAL A 439 18.74 6.94 -18.04
C VAL A 439 17.37 7.59 -18.03
N VAL A 440 16.77 7.68 -16.84
CA VAL A 440 15.59 8.50 -16.58
C VAL A 440 16.05 9.93 -16.27
N ARG A 441 15.36 10.93 -16.81
CA ARG A 441 15.68 12.35 -16.60
C ARG A 441 15.55 12.74 -15.12
N ASN A 442 16.55 13.45 -14.61
CA ASN A 442 16.53 14.12 -13.30
C ASN A 442 16.29 15.64 -13.42
N ARG A 443 16.25 16.17 -14.65
CA ARG A 443 16.02 17.59 -14.97
C ARG A 443 15.25 17.70 -16.28
N LEU A 444 14.42 18.74 -16.42
CA LEU A 444 13.64 18.98 -17.64
C LEU A 444 14.40 19.78 -18.72
N ILE A 445 15.40 20.57 -18.33
CA ILE A 445 16.16 21.47 -19.23
C ILE A 445 16.73 20.74 -20.48
N PRO A 446 17.36 19.55 -20.38
CA PRO A 446 17.92 18.87 -21.55
C PRO A 446 16.87 18.59 -22.64
N GLY A 447 15.66 18.18 -22.23
CA GLY A 447 14.55 17.94 -23.15
C GLY A 447 14.17 19.23 -23.90
N ILE A 448 13.95 20.32 -23.16
CA ILE A 448 13.58 21.61 -23.74
C ILE A 448 14.67 22.15 -24.68
N LEU A 449 15.95 21.98 -24.33
CA LEU A 449 17.08 22.37 -25.19
C LEU A 449 17.14 21.53 -26.48
N LYS A 450 16.84 20.23 -26.42
CA LYS A 450 16.69 19.41 -27.63
C LYS A 450 15.53 19.91 -28.49
N THR A 451 14.38 20.24 -27.89
CA THR A 451 13.25 20.83 -28.61
C THR A 451 13.66 22.13 -29.32
N LEU A 452 14.37 23.03 -28.63
CA LEU A 452 14.92 24.25 -29.24
C LEU A 452 15.88 23.94 -30.39
N SER A 453 16.75 22.94 -30.21
CA SER A 453 17.71 22.55 -31.23
C SER A 453 17.04 22.02 -32.49
N SER A 454 15.91 21.34 -32.37
CA SER A 454 15.11 20.87 -33.51
C SER A 454 14.26 21.97 -34.16
N ASN A 455 14.06 23.10 -33.49
CA ASN A 455 13.18 24.20 -33.93
C ASN A 455 13.93 25.52 -34.12
N ARG A 456 15.23 25.47 -34.47
CA ARG A 456 16.07 26.67 -34.63
C ARG A 456 15.59 27.62 -35.74
N ASP A 457 14.88 27.09 -36.74
CA ASP A 457 14.36 27.86 -37.87
C ASP A 457 13.07 28.64 -37.54
N MET A 458 12.48 28.40 -36.36
CA MET A 458 11.28 29.10 -35.94
C MET A 458 11.56 30.58 -35.61
N PRO A 459 10.59 31.48 -35.84
CA PRO A 459 10.74 32.90 -35.50
C PRO A 459 11.04 33.09 -34.01
N VAL A 460 12.10 33.83 -33.71
CA VAL A 460 12.45 34.24 -32.34
C VAL A 460 11.62 35.46 -31.91
N PRO A 461 11.25 35.59 -30.61
CA PRO A 461 11.69 34.76 -29.49
C PRO A 461 10.85 33.49 -29.27
N LEU A 462 11.52 32.38 -28.96
CA LEU A 462 10.88 31.15 -28.51
C LEU A 462 10.80 31.14 -26.98
N LYS A 463 9.60 30.86 -26.46
CA LYS A 463 9.31 30.78 -25.02
C LYS A 463 8.74 29.41 -24.72
N LEU A 464 9.56 28.48 -24.28
CA LEU A 464 9.14 27.10 -24.05
C LEU A 464 9.11 26.79 -22.56
N PHE A 465 8.15 25.97 -22.12
CA PHE A 465 8.11 25.46 -20.76
C PHE A 465 7.62 24.03 -20.70
N GLU A 466 7.97 23.33 -19.62
CA GLU A 466 7.49 21.98 -19.33
C GLU A 466 7.24 21.87 -17.83
N ILE A 467 6.09 21.28 -17.45
CA ILE A 467 5.78 20.93 -16.05
C ILE A 467 5.52 19.44 -15.96
N GLN A 468 6.53 18.69 -15.53
CA GLN A 468 6.49 17.23 -15.53
C GLN A 468 7.39 16.63 -14.45
N ASP A 469 7.25 15.32 -14.25
CA ASP A 469 8.06 14.58 -13.29
C ASP A 469 9.49 14.35 -13.77
N VAL A 470 10.40 14.44 -12.80
CA VAL A 470 11.80 14.01 -12.85
C VAL A 470 12.05 12.99 -11.73
N LEU A 471 13.04 12.13 -11.92
CA LEU A 471 13.31 11.01 -11.01
C LEU A 471 14.66 11.18 -10.31
N PHE A 472 14.66 10.94 -8.99
CA PHE A 472 15.85 10.89 -8.15
C PHE A 472 15.96 9.54 -7.44
N ILE A 473 17.19 9.12 -7.13
CA ILE A 473 17.42 7.98 -6.24
C ILE A 473 17.15 8.43 -4.81
N ASP A 474 16.31 7.68 -4.10
CA ASP A 474 15.95 7.94 -2.71
C ASP A 474 15.77 6.60 -1.98
N THR A 475 16.76 6.22 -1.18
CA THR A 475 16.80 4.92 -0.48
C THR A 475 15.74 4.80 0.63
N ASN A 476 14.99 5.86 0.91
CA ASN A 476 13.93 5.83 1.92
C ASN A 476 12.57 5.44 1.33
N THR A 477 12.46 5.28 0.01
CA THR A 477 11.24 4.82 -0.66
C THR A 477 11.28 3.32 -0.94
N ASP A 478 10.11 2.69 -1.09
CA ASP A 478 9.94 1.27 -1.40
C ASP A 478 10.61 0.84 -2.71
N THR A 479 10.64 1.73 -3.69
CA THR A 479 11.26 1.54 -5.01
C THR A 479 12.70 2.05 -5.08
N ASN A 480 13.23 2.61 -3.98
CA ASN A 480 14.51 3.34 -3.91
C ASN A 480 14.60 4.55 -4.86
N CYS A 481 13.48 5.04 -5.37
CA CYS A 481 13.38 6.18 -6.27
C CYS A 481 12.24 7.11 -5.83
N ARG A 482 12.33 8.40 -6.15
CA ARG A 482 11.29 9.40 -5.88
C ARG A 482 11.06 10.29 -7.09
N ASN A 483 9.78 10.46 -7.46
CA ASN A 483 9.37 11.40 -8.50
C ASN A 483 9.16 12.79 -7.89
N GLU A 484 9.61 13.83 -8.59
CA GLU A 484 9.35 15.22 -8.25
C GLU A 484 8.78 15.98 -9.44
N ARG A 485 7.71 16.78 -9.20
CA ARG A 485 7.10 17.63 -10.22
C ARG A 485 7.91 18.90 -10.37
N HIS A 486 8.64 19.03 -11.47
CA HIS A 486 9.45 20.20 -11.76
C HIS A 486 8.76 21.08 -12.81
N LEU A 487 8.98 22.40 -12.71
CA LEU A 487 8.62 23.37 -13.73
C LEU A 487 9.93 23.93 -14.29
N ALA A 488 10.14 23.77 -15.59
CA ALA A 488 11.28 24.37 -16.28
C ALA A 488 10.79 25.22 -17.45
N ALA A 489 11.50 26.32 -17.71
CA ALA A 489 11.20 27.22 -18.81
C ALA A 489 12.50 27.73 -19.44
N VAL A 490 12.50 27.87 -20.77
CA VAL A 490 13.64 28.38 -21.54
C VAL A 490 13.18 29.48 -22.48
N TYR A 491 13.87 30.62 -22.41
CA TYR A 491 13.71 31.75 -23.29
C TYR A 491 14.86 31.79 -24.30
N TYR A 492 14.54 31.79 -25.59
CA TYR A 492 15.52 31.85 -26.66
C TYR A 492 15.25 33.03 -27.61
N SER A 493 16.25 33.88 -27.80
CA SER A 493 16.20 35.09 -28.64
C SER A 493 17.61 35.49 -29.09
N LYS A 494 17.73 36.51 -29.95
CA LYS A 494 19.03 37.07 -30.38
C LYS A 494 19.80 37.75 -29.24
N VAL A 495 19.09 38.21 -28.21
CA VAL A 495 19.65 38.83 -27.00
C VAL A 495 19.26 37.99 -25.79
N GLY A 496 20.17 37.86 -24.82
CA GLY A 496 19.89 37.15 -23.58
C GLY A 496 18.72 37.80 -22.81
N GLY A 497 17.74 37.00 -22.40
CA GLY A 497 16.52 37.47 -21.73
C GLY A 497 16.42 37.01 -20.28
N PHE A 498 17.45 37.27 -19.48
CA PHE A 498 17.47 36.88 -18.06
C PHE A 498 16.31 37.53 -17.29
N GLU A 499 16.03 38.80 -17.60
CA GLU A 499 14.90 39.56 -17.05
C GLU A 499 13.53 39.00 -17.47
N LYS A 500 13.44 38.29 -18.61
CA LYS A 500 12.19 37.63 -19.05
C LYS A 500 11.92 36.36 -18.25
N ILE A 501 12.96 35.57 -17.95
CA ILE A 501 12.87 34.39 -17.08
C ILE A 501 12.58 34.81 -15.64
N HIS A 502 13.26 35.84 -15.15
CA HIS A 502 12.98 36.42 -13.83
C HIS A 502 11.52 36.89 -13.73
N GLY A 503 11.01 37.64 -14.71
CA GLY A 503 9.60 38.05 -14.73
C GLY A 503 8.61 36.89 -14.82
N LEU A 504 8.97 35.77 -15.46
CA LEU A 504 8.15 34.55 -15.44
C LEU A 504 8.11 33.93 -14.04
N LEU A 505 9.25 33.83 -13.35
CA LEU A 505 9.32 33.36 -11.98
C LEU A 505 8.43 34.20 -11.06
N ASP A 506 8.53 35.53 -11.17
CA ASP A 506 7.68 36.47 -10.41
C ASP A 506 6.20 36.21 -10.66
N ARG A 507 5.82 35.97 -11.93
CA ARG A 507 4.45 35.65 -12.31
C ARG A 507 3.99 34.32 -11.72
N VAL A 508 4.82 33.28 -11.75
CA VAL A 508 4.52 31.97 -11.16
C VAL A 508 4.31 32.12 -9.65
N MET A 509 5.22 32.81 -8.96
CA MET A 509 5.12 33.04 -7.51
C MET A 509 3.87 33.87 -7.15
N GLN A 510 3.52 34.87 -7.97
CA GLN A 510 2.29 35.64 -7.79
C GLN A 510 1.03 34.77 -7.92
N VAL A 511 0.99 33.86 -8.91
CA VAL A 511 -0.13 32.91 -9.08
C VAL A 511 -0.24 31.96 -7.89
N LEU A 512 0.91 31.58 -7.30
CA LEU A 512 0.98 30.77 -6.08
C LEU A 512 0.69 31.59 -4.80
N ALA A 513 0.38 32.87 -4.91
CA ALA A 513 0.18 33.81 -3.80
C ALA A 513 1.40 33.89 -2.85
N VAL A 514 2.61 33.81 -3.42
CA VAL A 514 3.89 33.98 -2.70
C VAL A 514 4.46 35.35 -2.99
N SER A 515 4.75 36.13 -1.94
CA SER A 515 5.27 37.50 -2.07
C SER A 515 6.79 37.54 -2.24
N ILE A 516 7.33 38.61 -2.84
CA ILE A 516 8.77 38.90 -2.77
C ILE A 516 9.09 39.43 -1.38
N LEU A 517 10.17 38.95 -0.78
CA LEU A 517 10.67 39.41 0.52
C LEU A 517 11.05 40.91 0.43
N LYS A 518 10.12 41.80 0.78
CA LYS A 518 10.32 43.26 0.88
C LYS A 518 9.95 43.85 2.24
N ASN A 519 9.12 43.18 3.05
CA ASN A 519 8.73 43.57 4.42
C ASN A 519 8.22 42.33 5.20
N ASN A 520 8.54 42.27 6.50
CA ASN A 520 8.49 41.12 7.42
C ASN A 520 7.09 40.61 7.83
N SER A 521 6.22 40.20 6.90
CA SER A 521 5.04 39.40 7.30
C SER A 521 4.43 38.62 6.11
N GLY A 522 4.85 37.37 5.91
CA GLY A 522 4.21 36.42 4.97
C GLY A 522 5.17 35.40 4.32
N LYS A 523 4.60 34.33 3.70
CA LYS A 523 5.32 33.36 2.86
C LYS A 523 5.97 34.09 1.68
N ALA A 524 7.30 34.21 1.71
CA ALA A 524 8.02 35.00 0.72
C ALA A 524 9.17 34.22 0.06
N TYR A 525 9.48 34.58 -1.17
CA TYR A 525 10.67 34.09 -1.87
C TYR A 525 11.69 35.21 -2.10
N SER A 526 12.94 34.81 -2.23
CA SER A 526 14.08 35.66 -2.57
C SER A 526 14.97 34.96 -3.60
N ILE A 527 15.85 35.72 -4.23
CA ILE A 527 16.75 35.24 -5.28
C ILE A 527 18.18 35.50 -4.81
N ARG A 528 19.02 34.45 -4.76
CA ARG A 528 20.41 34.53 -4.31
C ARG A 528 21.34 34.13 -5.46
N GLU A 529 22.41 34.89 -5.67
CA GLU A 529 23.40 34.57 -6.69
C GLU A 529 24.15 33.28 -6.35
N VAL A 530 24.31 32.39 -7.34
CA VAL A 530 25.01 31.11 -7.19
C VAL A 530 25.79 30.81 -8.47
N ASN A 531 26.87 30.02 -8.34
CA ASN A 531 27.59 29.48 -9.48
C ASN A 531 27.16 28.03 -9.72
N ASP A 532 26.60 27.75 -10.91
CA ASP A 532 26.29 26.37 -11.37
C ASP A 532 26.95 26.16 -12.74
N PRO A 533 27.67 25.04 -12.94
CA PRO A 533 28.45 24.78 -14.16
C PRO A 533 27.60 24.73 -15.43
N THR A 534 26.29 24.54 -15.33
CA THR A 534 25.36 24.54 -16.47
C THR A 534 25.13 25.94 -17.02
N PHE A 535 25.23 26.96 -16.17
CA PHE A 535 24.88 28.36 -16.50
C PHE A 535 26.13 29.23 -16.66
N PHE A 536 25.96 30.48 -17.06
CA PHE A 536 27.06 31.43 -17.22
C PHE A 536 27.34 32.15 -15.89
N ASP A 537 28.62 32.36 -15.57
CA ASP A 537 29.05 32.98 -14.31
C ASP A 537 28.46 34.39 -14.14
N GLY A 538 27.99 34.71 -12.93
CA GLY A 538 27.31 35.98 -12.63
C GLY A 538 25.93 36.16 -13.29
N ARG A 539 25.40 35.12 -13.95
CA ARG A 539 24.06 35.09 -14.57
C ARG A 539 23.26 33.87 -14.16
N CYS A 540 23.48 33.41 -12.93
CA CYS A 540 22.79 32.30 -12.32
C CYS A 540 22.35 32.70 -10.91
N ALA A 541 21.15 32.28 -10.53
CA ALA A 541 20.63 32.53 -9.22
C ALA A 541 19.74 31.36 -8.79
N GLU A 542 19.74 31.08 -7.49
CA GLU A 542 18.85 30.12 -6.87
C GLU A 542 17.64 30.83 -6.26
N VAL A 543 16.50 30.15 -6.30
CA VAL A 543 15.26 30.62 -5.72
C VAL A 543 15.16 30.06 -4.31
N VAL A 544 15.06 30.95 -3.32
CA VAL A 544 14.99 30.62 -1.90
C VAL A 544 13.58 30.95 -1.42
N TYR A 545 12.86 29.97 -0.89
CA TYR A 545 11.52 30.14 -0.33
C TYR A 545 11.57 29.91 1.18
N ASP A 546 11.14 30.91 1.97
CA ASP A 546 11.05 30.81 3.44
C ASP A 546 12.37 30.37 4.13
N GLY A 547 13.48 31.02 3.78
CA GLY A 547 14.82 30.71 4.29
C GLY A 547 15.43 29.41 3.78
N ARG A 548 14.67 28.59 3.02
CA ARG A 548 15.16 27.36 2.40
C ARG A 548 15.63 27.66 0.98
N VAL A 549 16.92 27.48 0.76
CA VAL A 549 17.42 27.20 -0.60
C VAL A 549 16.77 25.90 -1.02
N ILE A 550 16.29 25.81 -2.25
CA ILE A 550 15.72 24.57 -2.77
C ILE A 550 16.75 23.41 -2.75
N GLU A 551 18.04 23.66 -2.46
CA GLU A 551 19.03 22.65 -2.07
C GLU A 551 20.11 23.13 -1.05
N LYS A 552 20.47 22.25 -0.10
CA LYS A 552 21.66 22.18 0.80
C LYS A 552 21.71 23.01 2.11
N MET A 553 21.74 22.30 3.26
CA MET A 553 21.84 22.84 4.63
C MET A 553 22.87 22.13 5.56
N LEU A 554 23.72 21.22 5.04
CA LEU A 554 24.50 20.26 5.87
C LEU A 554 25.89 20.74 6.38
N GLY A 555 26.50 21.78 5.78
CA GLY A 555 27.90 22.14 6.06
C GLY A 555 28.14 22.86 7.40
N ASP A 556 27.32 23.86 7.72
CA ASP A 556 27.53 24.73 8.88
C ASP A 556 27.21 24.04 10.22
N SER A 557 26.23 23.13 10.22
CA SER A 557 25.89 22.31 11.39
C SER A 557 27.07 21.40 11.82
N LEU A 558 27.84 20.87 10.87
CA LEU A 558 28.96 19.97 11.16
C LEU A 558 30.12 20.69 11.88
N LEU A 559 30.41 21.93 11.47
CA LEU A 559 31.47 22.74 12.05
C LEU A 559 31.18 23.11 13.52
N ILE A 560 29.92 23.35 13.85
CA ILE A 560 29.48 23.73 15.21
C ILE A 560 29.60 22.56 16.18
N ILE A 561 29.32 21.34 15.71
CA ILE A 561 29.50 20.11 16.49
C ILE A 561 30.98 19.93 16.87
N VAL A 562 31.91 20.20 15.95
CA VAL A 562 33.36 20.11 16.21
C VAL A 562 33.80 21.15 17.25
N ILE A 563 33.33 22.40 17.14
CA ILE A 563 33.64 23.45 18.12
C ILE A 563 33.10 23.07 19.51
N ALA A 564 31.86 22.59 19.59
CA ALA A 564 31.23 22.14 20.85
C ALA A 564 31.97 20.96 21.49
N MET A 565 32.54 20.05 20.70
CA MET A 565 33.32 18.91 21.20
C MET A 565 34.62 19.36 21.86
N PHE A 566 35.36 20.27 21.22
CA PHE A 566 36.63 20.77 21.74
C PHE A 566 36.44 21.58 23.04
N THR A 567 35.41 22.44 23.10
CA THR A 567 35.13 23.23 24.29
C THR A 567 34.63 22.37 25.46
N ALA A 568 33.82 21.33 25.19
CA ALA A 568 33.40 20.38 26.21
C ALA A 568 34.59 19.63 26.83
N LEU A 569 35.55 19.16 26.01
CA LEU A 569 36.78 18.52 26.47
C LEU A 569 37.62 19.44 27.37
N LEU A 570 37.82 20.69 26.96
CA LEU A 570 38.57 21.69 27.73
C LEU A 570 37.90 21.99 29.09
N GLY A 571 36.57 22.10 29.10
CA GLY A 571 35.80 22.35 30.33
C GLY A 571 35.88 21.21 31.35
N GLU A 572 35.80 19.95 30.90
CA GLU A 572 35.93 18.79 31.78
C GLU A 572 37.37 18.60 32.27
N GLY A 573 38.37 18.90 31.43
CA GLY A 573 39.78 18.94 31.85
C GLY A 573 40.01 19.93 32.99
N LEU A 574 39.45 21.14 32.91
CA LEU A 574 39.52 22.14 33.99
C LEU A 574 38.80 21.65 35.26
N THR A 575 37.60 21.06 35.13
CA THR A 575 36.82 20.52 36.24
C THR A 575 37.59 19.42 36.96
N TYR A 576 38.31 18.58 36.21
CA TYR A 576 39.14 17.53 36.77
C TYR A 576 40.27 18.10 37.64
N VAL A 577 41.00 19.09 37.12
CA VAL A 577 42.13 19.71 37.83
C VAL A 577 41.66 20.47 39.08
N LEU A 578 40.56 21.20 39.01
CA LEU A 578 40.09 22.07 40.10
C LEU A 578 39.24 21.35 41.15
N VAL A 579 38.46 20.33 40.77
CA VAL A 579 37.50 19.66 41.67
C VAL A 579 37.92 18.22 41.92
N TYR A 580 37.94 17.39 40.87
CA TYR A 580 38.09 15.95 41.03
C TYR A 580 39.48 15.53 41.56
N ARG A 581 40.51 16.34 41.31
CA ARG A 581 41.86 16.14 41.84
C ARG A 581 41.99 16.49 43.31
N SER A 582 41.16 17.39 43.85
CA SER A 582 41.28 17.86 45.24
C SER A 582 41.00 16.73 46.25
N ASP A 583 41.82 16.68 47.30
CA ASP A 583 41.67 15.66 48.34
C ASP A 583 40.41 15.86 49.18
N GLU A 584 39.95 17.10 49.30
CA GLU A 584 38.72 17.45 50.02
C GLU A 584 37.46 16.90 49.32
N TYR A 585 37.37 17.04 47.98
CA TYR A 585 36.28 16.47 47.20
C TYR A 585 36.24 14.93 47.29
N LYS A 586 37.41 14.27 47.21
CA LYS A 586 37.52 12.80 47.36
C LYS A 586 37.03 12.35 48.74
N ARG A 587 37.39 13.06 49.81
CA ARG A 587 36.93 12.78 51.19
C ARG A 587 35.41 12.96 51.34
N LEU A 588 34.85 14.05 50.82
CA LEU A 588 33.40 14.29 50.87
C LEU A 588 32.60 13.25 50.07
N LYS A 589 33.07 12.88 48.87
CA LYS A 589 32.45 11.84 48.03
C LYS A 589 32.44 10.48 48.75
N TYR A 590 33.58 10.08 49.32
CA TYR A 590 33.69 8.83 50.08
C TYR A 590 32.78 8.81 51.32
N SER A 591 32.72 9.93 52.06
CA SER A 591 31.81 10.08 53.20
C SER A 591 30.33 9.95 52.79
N MET A 592 29.96 10.51 51.63
CA MET A 592 28.59 10.47 51.11
C MET A 592 28.20 9.04 50.71
N GLU A 593 29.02 8.34 49.92
CA GLU A 593 28.77 6.95 49.52
C GLU A 593 28.64 6.01 50.72
N ARG A 594 29.49 6.20 51.75
CA ARG A 594 29.43 5.42 52.99
C ARG A 594 28.13 5.67 53.77
N LYS A 595 27.66 6.92 53.85
CA LYS A 595 26.41 7.28 54.52
C LYS A 595 25.19 6.76 53.76
N THR A 596 25.18 6.81 52.43
CA THR A 596 24.09 6.27 51.59
C THR A 596 23.94 4.76 51.77
N LYS A 597 25.04 3.98 51.64
CA LYS A 597 25.00 2.53 51.88
C LYS A 597 24.54 2.14 53.29
N LYS A 598 24.89 2.97 54.28
CA LYS A 598 24.46 2.75 55.68
C LYS A 598 22.97 3.00 55.87
N LEU A 599 22.41 3.98 55.14
CA LEU A 599 20.98 4.31 55.16
C LEU A 599 20.15 3.21 54.46
N GLU A 600 20.61 2.72 53.30
CA GLU A 600 19.98 1.62 52.56
C GLU A 600 19.87 0.36 53.42
N ARG A 601 21.00 -0.10 53.99
CA ARG A 601 21.01 -1.28 54.89
C ARG A 601 20.09 -1.14 56.10
N LYS A 602 19.91 0.08 56.63
CA LYS A 602 19.00 0.33 57.75
C LYS A 602 17.53 0.30 57.31
N LYS A 603 17.19 0.80 56.13
CA LYS A 603 15.81 0.73 55.60
C LYS A 603 15.42 -0.73 55.30
N GLU A 604 16.31 -1.51 54.69
CA GLU A 604 16.11 -2.95 54.46
C GLU A 604 15.90 -3.73 55.77
N SER A 605 16.64 -3.38 56.83
CA SER A 605 16.47 -4.01 58.16
C SER A 605 15.13 -3.69 58.83
N VAL A 606 14.49 -2.56 58.49
CA VAL A 606 13.18 -2.15 59.01
C VAL A 606 12.04 -2.81 58.24
N GLU A 607 12.19 -3.03 56.92
CA GLU A 607 11.20 -3.76 56.11
C GLU A 607 11.15 -5.27 56.43
N SER A 608 12.26 -5.86 56.87
CA SER A 608 12.37 -7.28 57.23
C SER A 608 11.90 -7.64 58.65
N SER A 609 11.80 -6.66 59.56
CA SER A 609 11.43 -6.88 60.96
C SER A 609 9.96 -6.52 61.21
N GLY A 610 9.04 -7.43 60.89
CA GLY A 610 7.59 -7.24 61.06
C GLY A 610 7.06 -7.29 62.51
N ALA A 611 7.60 -6.52 63.47
CA ALA A 611 7.08 -6.49 64.84
C ALA A 611 7.13 -5.12 65.56
N ASN A 612 5.99 -4.76 66.19
CA ASN A 612 5.72 -3.66 67.15
C ASN A 612 5.72 -2.18 66.66
N LEU A 613 4.52 -1.57 66.64
CA LEU A 613 4.25 -0.17 66.26
C LEU A 613 5.05 0.90 67.03
N ASN A 614 5.38 0.66 68.31
CA ASN A 614 6.11 1.64 69.13
C ASN A 614 7.64 1.64 68.91
N ALA A 615 8.23 0.51 68.53
CA ALA A 615 9.66 0.45 68.14
C ALA A 615 9.89 1.15 66.80
N ASN A 616 8.91 1.06 65.90
CA ASN A 616 8.95 1.60 64.55
C ASN A 616 9.07 3.14 64.50
N ARG A 617 8.41 3.86 65.42
CA ARG A 617 8.44 5.34 65.45
C ARG A 617 9.83 5.90 65.81
N THR A 618 10.57 5.21 66.68
CA THR A 618 11.91 5.61 67.13
C THR A 618 12.98 5.30 66.07
N GLN A 619 12.87 4.16 65.36
CA GLN A 619 13.73 3.83 64.22
C GLN A 619 13.49 4.76 63.02
N LYS A 620 12.23 5.10 62.72
CA LYS A 620 11.86 6.04 61.65
C LYS A 620 12.45 7.44 61.87
N ARG A 621 12.39 7.97 63.11
CA ARG A 621 13.08 9.22 63.49
C ARG A 621 14.60 9.17 63.33
N LYS A 622 15.23 8.00 63.58
CA LYS A 622 16.69 7.83 63.37
C LYS A 622 17.05 7.82 61.88
N ILE A 623 16.19 7.26 61.03
CA ILE A 623 16.35 7.27 59.56
C ILE A 623 16.21 8.70 59.03
N GLU A 624 15.18 9.44 59.44
CA GLU A 624 14.99 10.86 59.07
C GLU A 624 16.21 11.72 59.45
N LYS A 625 16.79 11.51 60.64
CA LYS A 625 17.98 12.24 61.09
C LYS A 625 19.25 11.89 60.29
N GLU A 626 19.37 10.65 59.79
CA GLU A 626 20.46 10.27 58.88
C GLU A 626 20.24 10.80 57.46
N GLU A 627 19.00 10.90 56.98
CA GLU A 627 18.65 11.58 55.72
C GLU A 627 19.00 13.07 55.76
N GLU A 628 18.72 13.79 56.86
CA GLU A 628 19.13 15.19 57.03
C GLU A 628 20.65 15.35 56.99
N ARG A 629 21.40 14.45 57.63
CA ARG A 629 22.87 14.46 57.59
C ARG A 629 23.42 14.16 56.19
N LEU A 630 22.72 13.33 55.42
CA LEU A 630 23.06 13.04 54.03
C LEU A 630 22.81 14.29 53.17
N LYS A 631 21.69 14.98 53.36
CA LYS A 631 21.37 16.26 52.71
C LYS A 631 22.43 17.33 53.01
N ALA A 632 22.90 17.45 54.25
CA ALA A 632 23.97 18.38 54.62
C ALA A 632 25.30 18.05 53.89
N THR A 633 25.69 16.77 53.87
CA THR A 633 26.93 16.33 53.18
C THR A 633 26.83 16.55 51.66
N ASN A 634 25.64 16.38 51.07
CA ASN A 634 25.38 16.64 49.65
C ASN A 634 25.46 18.15 49.34
N ARG A 635 25.00 19.00 50.25
CA ARG A 635 25.10 20.46 50.13
C ARG A 635 26.56 20.90 50.11
N ASP A 636 27.40 20.36 50.98
CA ASP A 636 28.84 20.70 51.02
C ASP A 636 29.56 20.23 49.74
N LEU A 637 29.24 19.01 49.26
CA LEU A 637 29.79 18.49 47.99
C LEU A 637 29.38 19.37 46.80
N SER A 638 28.14 19.86 46.82
CA SER A 638 27.61 20.76 45.78
C SER A 638 28.27 22.14 45.84
N MET A 639 28.55 22.69 47.03
CA MET A 639 29.28 23.96 47.17
C MET A 639 30.72 23.87 46.64
N PHE A 640 31.38 22.72 46.78
CA PHE A 640 32.72 22.51 46.24
C PHE A 640 32.73 22.50 44.70
N ARG A 641 31.72 21.86 44.08
CA ARG A 641 31.52 21.89 42.62
C ARG A 641 31.21 23.30 42.10
N MET A 642 30.46 24.09 42.88
CA MET A 642 30.03 25.44 42.51
C MET A 642 31.21 26.40 42.28
N LYS A 643 32.27 26.32 43.11
CA LYS A 643 33.47 27.17 42.95
C LYS A 643 34.18 26.96 41.62
N SER A 644 34.24 25.72 41.11
CA SER A 644 34.83 25.41 39.81
C SER A 644 33.91 25.75 38.64
N MET A 645 32.58 25.63 38.82
CA MET A 645 31.62 26.03 37.78
C MET A 645 31.73 27.52 37.45
N LEU A 646 32.08 28.36 38.43
CA LEU A 646 32.33 29.79 38.21
C LEU A 646 33.59 30.05 37.37
N ALA A 647 34.68 29.35 37.63
CA ALA A 647 35.92 29.47 36.85
C ALA A 647 35.75 28.99 35.40
N ILE A 648 35.01 27.89 35.20
CA ILE A 648 34.65 27.37 33.88
C ILE A 648 33.72 28.33 33.15
N GLY A 649 32.74 28.91 33.85
CA GLY A 649 31.83 29.92 33.30
C GLY A 649 32.59 31.07 32.65
N PHE A 650 33.63 31.58 33.30
CA PHE A 650 34.43 32.69 32.78
C PHE A 650 35.16 32.35 31.46
N VAL A 651 35.75 31.14 31.37
CA VAL A 651 36.43 30.66 30.15
C VAL A 651 35.44 30.42 29.01
N PHE A 652 34.28 29.84 29.31
CA PHE A 652 33.23 29.60 28.32
C PHE A 652 32.62 30.89 27.77
N THR A 653 32.43 31.92 28.61
CA THR A 653 31.91 33.22 28.17
C THR A 653 32.89 33.91 27.22
N ALA A 654 34.20 33.83 27.48
CA ALA A 654 35.21 34.38 26.58
C ALA A 654 35.22 33.69 25.21
N LEU A 655 35.21 32.34 25.17
CA LEU A 655 35.19 31.57 23.93
C LEU A 655 33.89 31.77 23.13
N LEU A 656 32.74 31.81 23.81
CA LEU A 656 31.44 32.03 23.18
C LEU A 656 31.38 33.40 22.50
N SER A 657 31.98 34.43 23.11
CA SER A 657 32.05 35.76 22.51
C SER A 657 32.87 35.77 21.21
N THR A 658 33.97 35.03 21.14
CA THR A 658 34.83 34.97 19.95
C THR A 658 34.18 34.20 18.79
N PHE A 659 33.47 33.11 19.06
CA PHE A 659 32.77 32.36 18.00
C PHE A 659 31.45 33.01 17.59
N SER A 660 30.76 33.69 18.51
CA SER A 660 29.51 34.38 18.20
C SER A 660 29.68 35.47 17.13
N SER A 661 30.85 36.10 17.01
CA SER A 661 31.10 37.11 15.96
C SER A 661 31.32 36.49 14.57
N ILE A 662 31.67 35.20 14.49
CA ILE A 662 31.90 34.50 13.21
C ILE A 662 30.56 34.08 12.56
N PHE A 663 29.55 33.80 13.39
CA PHE A 663 28.23 33.30 12.96
C PHE A 663 27.10 34.33 13.13
N GLU A 664 27.44 35.61 13.25
CA GLU A 664 26.47 36.69 13.42
C GLU A 664 25.52 36.77 12.21
N GLY A 665 24.21 36.81 12.46
CA GLY A 665 23.17 36.87 11.42
C GLY A 665 22.95 35.58 10.60
N ARG A 666 23.62 34.47 10.93
CA ARG A 666 23.51 33.20 10.17
C ARG A 666 22.65 32.15 10.88
N VAL A 667 21.65 31.63 10.19
CA VAL A 667 20.87 30.46 10.64
C VAL A 667 21.72 29.21 10.45
N VAL A 668 22.05 28.50 11.53
CA VAL A 668 23.00 27.38 11.49
C VAL A 668 22.33 26.01 11.46
N ALA A 669 21.05 25.96 11.80
CA ALA A 669 20.17 24.80 11.72
C ALA A 669 18.72 25.30 11.81
N LYS A 670 17.75 24.49 11.40
CA LYS A 670 16.37 24.66 11.83
C LYS A 670 16.07 23.67 12.94
N LEU A 671 15.46 24.18 14.00
CA LEU A 671 14.89 23.33 15.04
C LEU A 671 13.60 22.72 14.48
N PRO A 672 13.33 21.43 14.72
CA PRO A 672 12.07 20.81 14.34
C PRO A 672 10.87 21.33 15.16
N PHE A 673 11.10 22.29 16.06
CA PHE A 673 10.08 22.89 16.90
C PHE A 673 10.36 24.39 17.06
N VAL A 674 9.29 25.15 17.30
CA VAL A 674 9.42 26.53 17.79
C VAL A 674 9.78 26.44 19.28
N PRO A 675 10.94 26.97 19.71
CA PRO A 675 11.32 26.99 21.12
C PRO A 675 10.30 27.76 21.95
N ILE A 676 10.08 27.33 23.19
CA ILE A 676 9.15 27.99 24.13
C ILE A 676 9.62 29.43 24.37
N SER A 677 8.69 30.38 24.56
CA SER A 677 8.93 31.83 24.54
C SER A 677 10.13 32.33 25.35
N TRP A 678 10.40 31.76 26.52
CA TRP A 678 11.53 32.16 27.38
C TRP A 678 12.89 31.64 26.90
N ILE A 679 12.92 30.65 26.00
CA ILE A 679 14.12 30.12 25.34
C ILE A 679 14.36 30.80 23.98
N GLN A 680 13.32 31.40 23.38
CA GLN A 680 13.40 32.06 22.08
C GLN A 680 14.48 33.16 22.02
N GLY A 681 14.67 33.90 23.11
CA GLY A 681 15.75 34.90 23.21
C GLY A 681 17.17 34.33 23.13
N LEU A 682 17.34 33.02 23.36
CA LEU A 682 18.60 32.28 23.17
C LEU A 682 18.63 31.56 21.82
N SER A 683 17.54 30.88 21.44
CA SER A 683 17.45 30.17 20.16
C SER A 683 17.55 31.09 18.96
N HIS A 684 17.01 32.30 19.05
CA HIS A 684 16.97 33.27 17.97
C HIS A 684 17.93 34.46 18.17
N ARG A 685 18.87 34.34 19.12
CA ARG A 685 19.79 35.43 19.47
C ARG A 685 20.72 35.76 18.31
N ASN A 686 20.82 37.05 17.95
CA ASN A 686 21.63 37.57 16.85
C ASN A 686 21.25 37.01 15.47
N LEU A 687 20.02 36.46 15.33
CA LEU A 687 19.42 36.11 14.04
C LEU A 687 18.47 37.23 13.59
N ILE A 688 18.29 37.34 12.28
CA ILE A 688 17.42 38.34 11.65
C ILE A 688 16.22 37.58 11.09
N GLY A 689 15.04 37.75 11.70
CA GLY A 689 13.81 37.07 11.29
C GLY A 689 12.80 36.99 12.43
N ASP A 690 11.56 36.60 12.11
CA ASP A 690 10.51 36.29 13.09
C ASP A 690 10.23 34.78 13.18
N ASP A 691 11.03 33.97 12.48
CA ASP A 691 10.94 32.52 12.52
C ASP A 691 11.76 31.97 13.68
N TYR A 692 11.10 31.79 14.81
CA TYR A 692 11.71 31.24 16.01
C TYR A 692 12.18 29.78 15.86
N THR A 693 11.87 29.07 14.76
CA THR A 693 12.49 27.77 14.44
C THR A 693 13.93 27.89 13.95
N ASP A 694 14.35 29.08 13.52
CA ASP A 694 15.73 29.31 13.13
C ASP A 694 16.63 29.24 14.36
N CYS A 695 17.64 28.37 14.26
CA CYS A 695 18.57 28.09 15.33
C CYS A 695 19.79 28.98 15.18
N SER A 696 20.06 29.78 16.21
CA SER A 696 21.29 30.54 16.34
C SER A 696 22.46 29.62 16.65
N PHE A 697 23.66 30.05 16.26
CA PHE A 697 24.90 29.40 16.65
C PHE A 697 24.96 29.15 18.16
N ILE A 698 24.60 30.15 18.96
CA ILE A 698 24.67 30.10 20.43
C ILE A 698 23.82 28.95 20.96
N PHE A 699 22.62 28.78 20.42
CA PHE A 699 21.69 27.77 20.88
C PHE A 699 22.11 26.36 20.49
N LEU A 700 22.49 26.16 19.22
CA LEU A 700 23.00 24.86 18.76
C LEU A 700 24.28 24.47 19.50
N TYR A 701 25.20 25.41 19.68
CA TYR A 701 26.42 25.21 20.43
C TYR A 701 26.15 24.80 21.89
N ILE A 702 25.20 25.45 22.56
CA ILE A 702 24.80 25.09 23.94
C ILE A 702 24.23 23.67 23.98
N LEU A 703 23.31 23.32 23.07
CA LEU A 703 22.70 21.99 23.00
C LEU A 703 23.72 20.88 22.75
N CYS A 704 24.61 21.08 21.78
CA CYS A 704 25.70 20.16 21.47
C CYS A 704 26.67 20.04 22.66
N THR A 705 27.07 21.15 23.27
CA THR A 705 27.98 21.15 24.42
C THR A 705 27.36 20.44 25.62
N MET A 706 26.08 20.64 25.92
CA MET A 706 25.40 19.95 27.01
C MET A 706 25.33 18.44 26.80
N SER A 707 25.00 18.02 25.58
CA SER A 707 24.89 16.61 25.21
C SER A 707 26.25 15.91 25.22
N ILE A 708 27.27 16.54 24.62
CA ILE A 708 28.63 16.02 24.58
C ILE A 708 29.22 15.96 25.99
N ARG A 709 29.05 17.02 26.80
CA ARG A 709 29.57 17.07 28.18
C ARG A 709 28.98 15.95 29.05
N GLN A 710 27.67 15.70 28.98
CA GLN A 710 27.04 14.62 29.75
C GLN A 710 27.62 13.23 29.40
N ASN A 711 27.85 12.98 28.12
CA ASN A 711 28.43 11.72 27.67
C ASN A 711 29.92 11.62 28.01
N LEU A 712 30.67 12.73 27.94
CA LEU A 712 32.06 12.79 28.36
C LEU A 712 32.22 12.51 29.87
N GLN A 713 31.34 13.07 30.71
CA GLN A 713 31.32 12.80 32.16
C GLN A 713 30.98 11.34 32.49
N LYS A 714 30.13 10.68 31.70
CA LYS A 714 29.86 9.23 31.83
C LYS A 714 31.10 8.42 31.46
N MET A 715 31.74 8.74 30.35
CA MET A 715 32.96 8.06 29.88
C MET A 715 34.12 8.20 30.88
N LEU A 716 34.27 9.37 31.50
CA LEU A 716 35.31 9.65 32.50
C LEU A 716 34.92 9.19 33.93
N GLY A 717 33.73 8.60 34.13
CA GLY A 717 33.32 8.00 35.41
C GLY A 717 32.90 9.00 36.51
N PHE A 718 32.41 10.19 36.13
CA PHE A 718 32.10 11.29 37.06
C PHE A 718 30.60 11.44 37.41
N THR A 719 29.73 10.55 36.94
CA THR A 719 28.25 10.60 37.14
C THR A 719 27.81 10.03 38.50
N PRO A 720 26.80 10.61 39.18
CA PRO A 720 26.20 10.03 40.39
C PRO A 720 25.31 8.79 40.09
N SER A 721 25.16 7.89 41.07
CA SER A 721 24.49 6.58 40.96
C SER A 721 22.99 6.65 40.58
N ARG A 722 22.58 5.81 39.61
CA ARG A 722 21.21 5.65 39.05
C ARG A 722 20.11 5.29 40.07
N ALA A 723 20.46 4.78 41.26
CA ALA A 723 19.48 4.40 42.28
C ALA A 723 18.68 5.60 42.85
N LEU A 724 19.24 6.80 42.78
CA LEU A 724 18.65 8.00 43.37
C LEU A 724 17.53 8.62 42.52
N THR A 725 17.59 8.49 41.19
CA THR A 725 16.59 9.09 40.27
C THR A 725 15.31 8.26 40.20
N HIS A 726 15.42 6.93 40.33
CA HIS A 726 14.29 6.02 40.29
C HIS A 726 13.39 6.15 41.53
N TYR A 727 13.96 6.48 42.69
CA TYR A 727 13.20 6.61 43.95
C TYR A 727 12.23 7.82 43.95
N LEU A 728 12.48 8.84 43.12
CA LEU A 728 11.71 10.09 43.10
C LEU A 728 10.54 10.10 42.10
N LEU A 729 10.52 9.18 41.12
CA LEU A 729 9.55 9.21 40.02
C LEU A 729 8.38 8.22 40.17
N THR A 730 8.51 7.14 40.96
CA THR A 730 7.61 5.97 40.84
C THR A 730 6.38 5.96 41.76
N PHE A 731 6.20 6.88 42.72
CA PHE A 731 5.11 6.77 43.73
C PHE A 731 4.19 8.01 43.84
N GLY A 732 3.55 8.41 42.73
CA GLY A 732 2.39 9.32 42.73
C GLY A 732 1.08 8.58 42.42
N MET A 733 0.13 8.53 43.36
CA MET A 733 -1.18 7.87 43.19
C MET A 733 -2.13 8.75 42.35
N SER A 734 -2.65 8.26 41.22
CA SER A 734 -3.66 9.00 40.42
C SER A 734 -5.09 8.82 40.97
N VAL A 735 -5.86 9.91 41.02
CA VAL A 735 -7.25 9.96 41.54
C VAL A 735 -8.24 9.69 40.41
N PHE A 736 -9.26 8.85 40.64
CA PHE A 736 -10.32 8.54 39.66
C PHE A 736 -11.30 9.71 39.52
N LYS A 737 -11.44 10.28 38.31
CA LYS A 737 -12.32 11.44 38.01
C LYS A 737 -13.32 11.13 36.90
N ILE A 738 -14.50 11.75 36.94
CA ILE A 738 -15.55 11.64 35.91
C ILE A 738 -15.57 12.91 35.05
N GLY A 739 -15.40 12.77 33.74
CA GLY A 739 -15.62 13.85 32.77
C GLY A 739 -17.09 13.97 32.40
N ILE A 740 -17.60 15.18 32.27
CA ILE A 740 -18.99 15.44 31.85
C ILE A 740 -18.98 16.46 30.71
N ILE A 741 -19.60 16.10 29.58
CA ILE A 741 -19.77 16.98 28.41
C ILE A 741 -21.27 17.30 28.26
N GLY A 742 -21.61 18.57 28.49
CA GLY A 742 -22.98 19.06 28.49
C GLY A 742 -23.29 20.05 27.36
N GLY A 743 -24.58 20.25 27.11
CA GLY A 743 -25.11 21.43 26.40
C GLY A 743 -25.63 22.49 27.38
N THR A 744 -26.25 23.55 26.84
CA THR A 744 -26.79 24.69 27.60
C THR A 744 -27.66 24.22 28.77
N GLY A 745 -27.26 24.55 30.00
CA GLY A 745 -27.97 24.19 31.23
C GLY A 745 -27.23 23.21 32.16
N LEU A 746 -26.25 22.44 31.67
CA LEU A 746 -25.40 21.54 32.49
C LEU A 746 -24.08 22.19 32.94
N GLU A 747 -23.89 23.47 32.61
CA GLU A 747 -22.64 24.21 32.74
C GLU A 747 -22.63 25.15 33.95
N ASP A 748 -23.68 25.13 34.79
CA ASP A 748 -23.75 25.93 36.01
C ASP A 748 -22.67 25.46 37.01
N PRO A 749 -21.67 26.30 37.34
CA PRO A 749 -20.62 25.96 38.29
C PRO A 749 -21.15 25.55 39.67
N GLN A 750 -22.38 25.95 40.01
CA GLN A 750 -23.04 25.60 41.28
C GLN A 750 -23.34 24.10 41.44
N ILE A 751 -23.28 23.33 40.35
CA ILE A 751 -23.41 21.87 40.36
C ILE A 751 -22.23 21.22 41.11
N LEU A 752 -21.05 21.86 41.08
CA LEU A 752 -19.82 21.35 41.66
C LEU A 752 -19.52 22.02 43.00
N ALA A 753 -19.29 21.22 44.04
CA ALA A 753 -18.64 21.71 45.24
C ALA A 753 -17.13 21.91 44.97
N ASN A 754 -16.59 23.06 45.41
CA ASN A 754 -15.21 23.48 45.21
C ASN A 754 -14.80 23.63 43.73
N ALA A 755 -15.67 24.21 42.90
CA ALA A 755 -15.42 24.44 41.49
C ALA A 755 -14.17 25.31 41.24
N GLN A 756 -13.28 24.86 40.36
CA GLN A 756 -12.09 25.58 39.90
C GLN A 756 -12.04 25.55 38.37
N GLU A 757 -11.81 26.72 37.75
CA GLU A 757 -11.64 26.82 36.30
C GLU A 757 -10.19 26.55 35.91
N HIS A 758 -10.01 25.72 34.88
CA HIS A 758 -8.72 25.34 34.32
C HIS A 758 -8.64 25.74 32.85
N VAL A 759 -7.69 26.62 32.54
CA VAL A 759 -7.30 26.92 31.15
C VAL A 759 -6.30 25.85 30.72
N VAL A 760 -6.70 25.01 29.77
CA VAL A 760 -5.90 23.87 29.29
C VAL A 760 -5.45 24.13 27.85
N ASN A 761 -4.15 24.06 27.61
CA ASN A 761 -3.59 24.16 26.27
C ASN A 761 -3.40 22.75 25.70
N THR A 762 -3.93 22.49 24.50
CA THR A 762 -3.80 21.18 23.85
C THR A 762 -3.01 21.29 22.55
N PRO A 763 -2.38 20.19 22.07
CA PRO A 763 -1.74 20.16 20.76
C PRO A 763 -2.69 20.52 19.61
N TYR A 764 -3.98 20.25 19.78
CA TYR A 764 -5.03 20.49 18.79
C TYR A 764 -5.62 21.90 18.84
N GLY A 765 -5.02 22.82 19.61
CA GLY A 765 -5.54 24.16 19.85
C GLY A 765 -6.37 24.28 21.13
N PRO A 766 -7.11 25.39 21.33
CA PRO A 766 -7.90 25.60 22.53
C PRO A 766 -9.17 24.72 22.52
N PRO A 767 -9.60 24.21 23.70
CA PRO A 767 -10.93 23.62 23.87
C PRO A 767 -12.05 24.66 23.67
N SER A 768 -13.29 24.20 23.55
CA SER A 768 -14.48 25.04 23.37
C SER A 768 -14.67 26.10 24.47
N ASP A 769 -14.24 25.79 25.70
CA ASP A 769 -14.27 26.67 26.87
C ASP A 769 -13.23 26.18 27.91
N VAL A 770 -13.06 26.91 29.02
CA VAL A 770 -12.31 26.42 30.18
C VAL A 770 -13.01 25.22 30.81
N LEU A 771 -12.22 24.31 31.40
CA LEU A 771 -12.73 23.12 32.07
C LEU A 771 -12.97 23.45 33.54
N ILE A 772 -14.10 23.00 34.10
CA ILE A 772 -14.44 23.24 35.50
C ILE A 772 -14.24 21.95 36.28
N GLU A 773 -13.25 21.91 37.17
CA GLU A 773 -13.00 20.79 38.08
C GLU A 773 -13.65 21.03 39.44
N GLY A 774 -14.26 20.00 40.02
CA GLY A 774 -14.83 20.07 41.36
C GLY A 774 -15.31 18.70 41.83
N THR A 775 -16.28 18.68 42.76
CA THR A 775 -16.84 17.43 43.26
C THR A 775 -18.37 17.42 43.22
N ILE A 776 -18.96 16.31 42.77
CA ILE A 776 -20.39 16.03 42.87
C ILE A 776 -20.60 15.01 43.98
N LYS A 777 -21.22 15.40 45.09
CA LYS A 777 -21.40 14.55 46.29
C LYS A 777 -20.11 13.82 46.73
N GLY A 778 -18.97 14.51 46.65
CA GLY A 778 -17.65 13.97 47.01
C GLY A 778 -16.94 13.16 45.92
N VAL A 779 -17.56 12.96 44.75
CA VAL A 779 -16.93 12.35 43.58
C VAL A 779 -16.22 13.41 42.74
N PRO A 780 -14.91 13.29 42.47
CA PRO A 780 -14.19 14.22 41.60
C PRO A 780 -14.73 14.22 40.16
N CYS A 781 -15.10 15.39 39.65
CA CYS A 781 -15.67 15.58 38.32
C CYS A 781 -15.03 16.74 37.58
N VAL A 782 -15.01 16.67 36.25
CA VAL A 782 -14.56 17.73 35.34
C VAL A 782 -15.66 17.99 34.32
N ILE A 783 -16.13 19.23 34.21
CA ILE A 783 -17.22 19.63 33.29
C ILE A 783 -16.64 20.47 32.15
N LEU A 784 -17.11 20.20 30.92
CA LEU A 784 -16.82 20.98 29.73
C LEU A 784 -18.09 21.31 28.95
N SER A 785 -18.24 22.58 28.56
CA SER A 785 -19.27 23.03 27.62
C SER A 785 -18.89 22.67 26.19
N ARG A 786 -19.75 21.91 25.49
CA ARG A 786 -19.45 21.47 24.12
C ARG A 786 -19.39 22.65 23.13
N HIS A 787 -20.33 23.59 23.23
CA HIS A 787 -20.48 24.74 22.33
C HIS A 787 -19.88 26.05 22.87
N GLY A 788 -19.21 25.97 24.03
CA GLY A 788 -18.86 27.13 24.84
C GLY A 788 -20.05 27.64 25.65
N ARG A 789 -19.81 28.26 26.80
CA ARG A 789 -20.88 28.67 27.74
C ARG A 789 -21.88 29.70 27.20
N LYS A 790 -21.56 30.34 26.06
CA LYS A 790 -22.46 31.27 25.35
C LYS A 790 -23.11 30.61 24.12
N HIS A 791 -22.94 29.31 23.94
CA HIS A 791 -23.42 28.53 22.80
C HIS A 791 -23.00 29.13 21.44
N GLN A 792 -21.77 29.63 21.37
CA GLN A 792 -21.30 30.45 20.25
C GLN A 792 -20.63 29.63 19.12
N ILE A 793 -20.31 28.36 19.37
CA ILE A 793 -19.60 27.50 18.42
C ILE A 793 -20.60 26.55 17.75
N SER A 794 -20.67 26.53 16.42
CA SER A 794 -21.58 25.61 15.71
C SER A 794 -21.09 24.16 15.78
N PRO A 795 -21.98 23.15 15.64
CA PRO A 795 -21.60 21.73 15.74
C PRO A 795 -20.39 21.29 14.89
N SER A 796 -20.28 21.84 13.67
CA SER A 796 -19.20 21.56 12.72
C SER A 796 -17.85 22.18 13.07
N HIS A 797 -17.85 23.27 13.85
CA HIS A 797 -16.63 24.02 14.19
C HIS A 797 -16.13 23.77 15.61
N ILE A 798 -16.76 22.84 16.34
CA ILE A 798 -16.27 22.42 17.65
C ILE A 798 -14.91 21.73 17.48
N ASN A 799 -13.95 22.13 18.31
CA ASN A 799 -12.65 21.48 18.39
C ASN A 799 -12.72 20.22 19.26
N TYR A 800 -13.34 19.16 18.74
CA TYR A 800 -13.57 17.90 19.49
C TYR A 800 -12.26 17.27 19.98
N ARG A 801 -11.18 17.38 19.20
CA ARG A 801 -9.85 16.86 19.58
C ARG A 801 -9.32 17.59 20.81
N ALA A 802 -9.35 18.92 20.82
CA ALA A 802 -8.95 19.69 21.99
C ALA A 802 -9.82 19.41 23.21
N ASN A 803 -11.14 19.27 23.04
CA ASN A 803 -12.08 18.98 24.13
C ASN A 803 -11.75 17.66 24.84
N ILE A 804 -11.64 16.59 24.05
CA ILE A 804 -11.39 15.24 24.60
C ILE A 804 -9.97 15.12 25.14
N TRP A 805 -8.99 15.75 24.48
CA TRP A 805 -7.62 15.82 24.98
C TRP A 805 -7.54 16.55 26.33
N ALA A 806 -8.20 17.70 26.46
CA ALA A 806 -8.18 18.48 27.70
C ALA A 806 -8.79 17.70 28.89
N LEU A 807 -9.87 16.96 28.67
CA LEU A 807 -10.44 16.07 29.68
C LEU A 807 -9.46 14.97 30.10
N LYS A 808 -8.71 14.40 29.15
CA LYS A 808 -7.63 13.45 29.45
C LYS A 808 -6.52 14.09 30.30
N GLN A 809 -6.10 15.31 29.96
CA GLN A 809 -5.03 16.03 30.70
C GLN A 809 -5.42 16.28 32.16
N LEU A 810 -6.69 16.60 32.44
CA LEU A 810 -7.20 16.78 33.80
C LEU A 810 -7.48 15.46 34.53
N GLY A 811 -7.26 14.31 33.90
CA GLY A 811 -7.34 12.99 34.51
C GLY A 811 -8.72 12.34 34.48
N ALA A 812 -9.59 12.73 33.54
CA ALA A 812 -10.88 12.06 33.35
C ALA A 812 -10.67 10.56 33.06
N SER A 813 -11.23 9.72 33.93
CA SER A 813 -11.16 8.26 33.84
C SER A 813 -12.30 7.66 33.03
N VAL A 814 -13.46 8.33 33.01
CA VAL A 814 -14.65 8.00 32.21
C VAL A 814 -15.32 9.30 31.77
N ILE A 815 -16.11 9.29 30.69
CA ILE A 815 -16.83 10.47 30.19
C ILE A 815 -18.33 10.17 30.05
N LEU A 816 -19.16 11.08 30.59
CA LEU A 816 -20.61 11.12 30.38
C LEU A 816 -20.95 12.31 29.48
N ALA A 817 -21.77 12.09 28.48
CA ALA A 817 -22.17 13.13 27.54
C ALA A 817 -23.70 13.20 27.37
N SER A 818 -24.19 14.38 27.04
CA SER A 818 -25.59 14.59 26.62
C SER A 818 -25.65 15.20 25.22
N SER A 819 -26.58 14.77 24.39
CA SER A 819 -26.87 15.38 23.08
C SER A 819 -28.36 15.68 22.92
N ALA A 820 -28.70 16.88 22.45
CA ALA A 820 -30.03 17.14 21.92
C ALA A 820 -30.21 16.40 20.58
N SER A 821 -31.37 15.80 20.36
CA SER A 821 -31.60 14.95 19.19
C SER A 821 -33.06 15.00 18.73
N GLY A 822 -33.26 15.06 17.41
CA GLY A 822 -34.58 14.84 16.82
C GLY A 822 -34.90 13.34 16.80
N SER A 823 -36.13 12.98 17.13
CA SER A 823 -36.62 11.61 17.08
C SER A 823 -37.03 11.21 15.66
N LEU A 824 -36.54 10.07 15.19
CA LEU A 824 -36.93 9.46 13.92
C LEU A 824 -38.03 8.38 14.11
N ARG A 825 -38.53 8.24 15.34
CA ARG A 825 -39.51 7.25 15.77
C ARG A 825 -40.69 7.89 16.48
N GLU A 826 -41.88 7.33 16.30
CA GLU A 826 -43.08 7.90 16.93
C GLU A 826 -43.15 7.62 18.43
N ASP A 827 -42.62 6.49 18.89
CA ASP A 827 -42.67 6.06 20.28
C ASP A 827 -41.63 6.77 21.19
N ILE A 828 -40.59 7.38 20.59
CA ILE A 828 -39.62 8.23 21.28
C ILE A 828 -40.13 9.67 21.24
N ARG A 829 -40.84 10.08 22.30
CA ARG A 829 -41.51 11.38 22.41
C ARG A 829 -40.54 12.48 22.85
N PRO A 830 -40.72 13.74 22.40
CA PRO A 830 -39.95 14.87 22.90
C PRO A 830 -40.01 14.96 24.44
N GLY A 831 -38.86 15.19 25.07
CA GLY A 831 -38.64 15.19 26.51
C GLY A 831 -38.23 13.84 27.12
N GLN A 832 -38.24 12.75 26.35
CA GLN A 832 -37.72 11.45 26.80
C GLN A 832 -36.21 11.34 26.60
N ILE A 833 -35.56 10.55 27.47
CA ILE A 833 -34.12 10.24 27.38
C ILE A 833 -33.91 8.90 26.69
N VAL A 834 -32.93 8.82 25.79
CA VAL A 834 -32.52 7.59 25.13
C VAL A 834 -31.06 7.29 25.42
N PHE A 835 -30.74 6.07 25.82
CA PHE A 835 -29.37 5.62 26.06
C PHE A 835 -28.78 5.02 24.79
N LEU A 836 -27.85 5.75 24.16
CA LEU A 836 -27.29 5.33 22.87
C LEU A 836 -26.44 4.06 23.02
N ASP A 837 -26.59 3.12 22.08
CA ASP A 837 -25.74 1.91 21.95
C ASP A 837 -24.89 1.91 20.67
N SER A 838 -25.29 2.70 19.66
CA SER A 838 -24.52 2.85 18.43
C SER A 838 -24.82 4.19 17.74
N PHE A 839 -24.05 4.50 16.70
CA PHE A 839 -24.28 5.67 15.86
C PHE A 839 -24.05 5.37 14.38
N ILE A 840 -24.59 6.23 13.51
CA ILE A 840 -24.27 6.30 12.08
C ILE A 840 -23.62 7.66 11.81
N ASP A 841 -22.38 7.70 11.32
CA ASP A 841 -21.72 8.98 11.01
C ASP A 841 -22.02 9.42 9.57
N ARG A 842 -22.57 10.63 9.43
CA ARG A 842 -22.84 11.30 8.15
C ARG A 842 -22.16 12.66 8.04
N THR A 843 -21.04 12.83 8.74
CA THR A 843 -20.31 14.10 8.78
C THR A 843 -19.00 14.07 8.01
N ASN A 844 -18.57 15.25 7.54
CA ASN A 844 -17.46 15.35 6.60
C ASN A 844 -16.58 16.59 6.77
N LYS A 845 -16.92 17.53 7.65
CA LYS A 845 -16.13 18.78 7.83
C LYS A 845 -15.16 18.76 9.01
N ARG A 846 -15.18 17.72 9.84
CA ARG A 846 -14.49 17.66 11.12
C ARG A 846 -13.45 16.57 11.17
N GLU A 847 -12.37 16.83 11.91
CA GLU A 847 -11.27 15.89 12.10
C GLU A 847 -11.69 14.74 13.00
N GLN A 848 -11.55 13.50 12.51
CA GLN A 848 -12.13 12.30 13.12
C GLN A 848 -11.17 11.49 13.99
N SER A 849 -9.87 11.82 13.98
CA SER A 849 -8.84 11.07 14.73
C SER A 849 -7.77 11.99 15.31
N PHE A 850 -7.12 11.54 16.38
CA PHE A 850 -5.91 12.15 16.91
C PHE A 850 -4.67 11.90 16.03
N TYR A 851 -4.70 10.83 15.23
CA TYR A 851 -3.59 10.35 14.40
C TYR A 851 -3.67 10.96 12.98
N ASP A 852 -3.32 12.24 12.85
CA ASP A 852 -3.39 13.00 11.59
C ASP A 852 -2.03 13.19 10.90
N GLY A 853 -0.95 12.67 11.49
CA GLY A 853 0.41 12.76 10.96
C GLY A 853 1.08 14.13 11.14
N GLN A 854 0.47 15.07 11.88
CA GLN A 854 1.10 16.36 12.17
C GLN A 854 2.13 16.26 13.31
N GLU A 855 3.14 17.13 13.27
CA GLU A 855 4.21 17.19 14.26
C GLU A 855 3.66 17.66 15.62
N GLY A 856 3.93 16.89 16.69
CA GLY A 856 3.39 17.12 18.03
C GLY A 856 2.08 16.37 18.33
N HIS A 857 1.52 15.65 17.35
CA HIS A 857 0.38 14.76 17.53
C HIS A 857 0.84 13.28 17.65
N PRO A 858 -0.02 12.36 18.13
CA PRO A 858 0.27 10.93 18.15
C PRO A 858 0.68 10.38 16.77
N VAL A 859 1.74 9.56 16.78
CA VAL A 859 2.35 8.97 15.58
C VAL A 859 1.68 7.63 15.26
N GLY A 860 1.58 7.30 13.96
CA GLY A 860 1.03 6.04 13.45
C GLY A 860 -0.35 6.21 12.82
N ILE A 861 -0.94 5.09 12.38
CA ILE A 861 -2.30 5.04 11.81
C ILE A 861 -3.18 4.21 12.73
N CYS A 862 -4.27 4.80 13.24
CA CYS A 862 -5.19 4.14 14.19
C CYS A 862 -6.38 3.49 13.48
N HIS A 863 -6.51 2.17 13.62
CA HIS A 863 -7.64 1.36 13.14
C HIS A 863 -8.43 0.79 14.34
N ILE A 864 -9.00 1.68 15.16
CA ILE A 864 -9.68 1.25 16.39
C ILE A 864 -11.04 0.60 16.09
N PRO A 865 -11.32 -0.61 16.61
CA PRO A 865 -12.62 -1.24 16.43
C PRO A 865 -13.70 -0.43 17.14
N MET A 866 -14.70 0.06 16.42
CA MET A 866 -15.71 0.97 17.00
C MET A 866 -16.76 0.26 17.83
N HIS A 867 -17.12 -0.99 17.56
CA HIS A 867 -18.09 -1.72 18.38
C HIS A 867 -17.42 -2.45 19.58
N PRO A 868 -17.98 -2.38 20.80
CA PRO A 868 -19.02 -1.46 21.26
C PRO A 868 -18.45 -0.05 21.47
N ILE A 869 -19.14 1.01 21.02
CA ILE A 869 -18.63 2.39 21.10
C ILE A 869 -18.92 3.03 22.46
N PHE A 870 -20.15 2.86 22.93
CA PHE A 870 -20.57 3.29 24.25
C PHE A 870 -20.32 2.18 25.25
N ASP A 871 -19.71 2.49 26.39
CA ASP A 871 -19.34 1.50 27.39
C ASP A 871 -20.58 0.89 28.07
N GLU A 872 -20.71 -0.43 27.99
CA GLU A 872 -21.89 -1.16 28.48
C GLU A 872 -22.10 -1.02 30.00
N LEU A 873 -21.02 -0.92 30.79
CA LEU A 873 -21.14 -0.72 32.23
C LEU A 873 -21.65 0.69 32.55
N LEU A 874 -21.12 1.73 31.91
CA LEU A 874 -21.63 3.10 32.03
C LEU A 874 -23.09 3.19 31.60
N ARG A 875 -23.46 2.61 30.46
CA ARG A 875 -24.85 2.55 29.99
C ARG A 875 -25.77 1.88 31.01
N THR A 876 -25.37 0.73 31.54
CA THR A 876 -26.14 -0.01 32.55
C THR A 876 -26.35 0.82 33.82
N ILE A 877 -25.31 1.51 34.29
CA ILE A 877 -25.41 2.38 35.47
C ILE A 877 -26.35 3.57 35.20
N LEU A 878 -26.26 4.17 34.02
CA LEU A 878 -27.14 5.27 33.62
C LEU A 878 -28.61 4.83 33.51
N ILE A 879 -28.89 3.69 32.87
CA ILE A 879 -30.24 3.11 32.76
C ILE A 879 -30.81 2.80 34.16
N ALA A 880 -30.03 2.15 35.02
CA ALA A 880 -30.43 1.88 36.39
C ALA A 880 -30.71 3.17 37.18
N SER A 881 -29.91 4.22 36.96
CA SER A 881 -30.09 5.52 37.60
C SER A 881 -31.35 6.25 37.12
N ALA A 882 -31.68 6.15 35.83
CA ALA A 882 -32.94 6.68 35.30
C ALA A 882 -34.15 5.94 35.88
N LYS A 883 -34.06 4.62 36.00
CA LYS A 883 -35.10 3.78 36.62
C LYS A 883 -35.33 4.15 38.09
N ASP A 884 -34.26 4.34 38.88
CA ASP A 884 -34.36 4.72 40.29
C ASP A 884 -34.96 6.11 40.48
N LEU A 885 -34.74 7.02 39.53
CA LEU A 885 -35.28 8.38 39.53
C LEU A 885 -36.69 8.48 38.91
N GLY A 886 -37.25 7.38 38.41
CA GLY A 886 -38.54 7.38 37.73
C GLY A 886 -38.57 8.20 36.44
N ILE A 887 -37.42 8.34 35.77
CA ILE A 887 -37.31 9.08 34.51
C ILE A 887 -37.75 8.19 33.36
N ASP A 888 -38.67 8.68 32.53
CA ASP A 888 -39.13 7.99 31.32
C ASP A 888 -37.99 7.93 30.28
N HIS A 889 -37.65 6.72 29.83
CA HIS A 889 -36.46 6.49 29.02
C HIS A 889 -36.57 5.29 28.10
N HIS A 890 -35.72 5.28 27.07
CA HIS A 890 -35.48 4.14 26.19
C HIS A 890 -34.07 3.58 26.42
N PRO A 891 -33.92 2.27 26.68
CA PRO A 891 -32.63 1.67 27.03
C PRO A 891 -31.66 1.50 25.85
N HIS A 892 -32.14 1.65 24.62
CA HIS A 892 -31.38 1.45 23.38
C HIS A 892 -31.78 2.51 22.35
N GLY A 893 -30.83 2.91 21.51
CA GLY A 893 -31.04 3.85 20.42
C GLY A 893 -29.80 4.03 19.55
N ILE A 894 -30.00 3.95 18.23
CA ILE A 894 -29.00 4.24 17.21
C ILE A 894 -29.21 5.67 16.73
N SER A 895 -28.19 6.53 16.88
CA SER A 895 -28.30 7.91 16.43
C SER A 895 -27.49 8.18 15.17
N VAL A 896 -28.11 8.75 14.14
CA VAL A 896 -27.38 9.30 12.99
C VAL A 896 -26.84 10.69 13.35
N CYS A 897 -25.53 10.87 13.19
CA CYS A 897 -24.86 12.15 13.40
C CYS A 897 -24.68 12.84 12.05
N ILE A 898 -25.34 13.98 11.85
CA ILE A 898 -25.30 14.77 10.60
C ILE A 898 -24.52 16.07 10.77
N GLU A 899 -24.14 16.67 9.65
CA GLU A 899 -23.38 17.93 9.64
C GLU A 899 -24.30 19.09 10.01
N GLY A 900 -23.97 19.81 11.08
CA GLY A 900 -24.72 21.00 11.51
C GLY A 900 -24.36 22.27 10.70
N PRO A 901 -24.99 23.42 11.01
CA PRO A 901 -26.01 23.64 12.04
C PRO A 901 -27.47 23.50 11.55
N ARG A 902 -27.70 23.17 10.27
CA ARG A 902 -29.07 23.10 9.73
C ARG A 902 -29.80 21.83 10.17
N TYR A 903 -31.11 21.90 10.34
CA TYR A 903 -31.96 20.70 10.48
C TYR A 903 -32.07 19.93 9.15
N SER A 904 -32.53 18.68 9.24
CA SER A 904 -32.76 17.81 8.08
C SER A 904 -33.85 18.37 7.17
N THR A 905 -33.85 17.99 5.90
CA THR A 905 -35.07 18.02 5.08
C THR A 905 -35.92 16.79 5.40
N ARG A 906 -37.22 16.82 5.08
CA ARG A 906 -38.08 15.64 5.25
C ARG A 906 -37.56 14.40 4.51
N ALA A 907 -37.01 14.60 3.31
CA ALA A 907 -36.42 13.51 2.53
C ALA A 907 -35.21 12.86 3.23
N GLU A 908 -34.39 13.67 3.91
CA GLU A 908 -33.26 13.16 4.70
C GLU A 908 -33.76 12.41 5.94
N SER A 909 -34.74 12.95 6.68
CA SER A 909 -35.32 12.26 7.84
C SER A 909 -35.90 10.89 7.46
N GLU A 910 -36.66 10.81 6.36
CA GLU A 910 -37.20 9.54 5.85
C GLU A 910 -36.12 8.57 5.36
N LEU A 911 -35.00 9.07 4.81
CA LEU A 911 -33.85 8.25 4.46
C LEU A 911 -33.23 7.62 5.72
N TYR A 912 -32.99 8.41 6.76
CA TYR A 912 -32.39 7.91 8.00
C TYR A 912 -33.28 6.90 8.72
N ARG A 913 -34.61 7.07 8.66
CA ARG A 913 -35.58 6.07 9.13
C ARG A 913 -35.43 4.74 8.39
N LYS A 914 -35.29 4.78 7.06
CA LYS A 914 -35.05 3.57 6.25
C LYS A 914 -33.72 2.88 6.55
N TRP A 915 -32.73 3.63 7.06
CA TRP A 915 -31.46 3.06 7.54
C TRP A 915 -31.56 2.44 8.95
N GLY A 916 -32.71 2.56 9.62
CA GLY A 916 -32.91 2.04 10.96
C GLY A 916 -32.35 2.93 12.07
N ALA A 917 -32.12 4.23 11.80
CA ALA A 917 -31.76 5.18 12.85
C ALA A 917 -32.98 5.55 13.70
N ASP A 918 -32.80 5.60 15.02
CA ASP A 918 -33.85 5.98 15.98
C ASP A 918 -33.89 7.49 16.23
N LEU A 919 -32.73 8.15 16.13
CA LEU A 919 -32.51 9.55 16.49
C LEU A 919 -31.57 10.22 15.49
N VAL A 920 -31.65 11.54 15.35
CA VAL A 920 -30.70 12.37 14.60
C VAL A 920 -30.08 13.45 15.49
N ASN A 921 -28.76 13.60 15.44
CA ASN A 921 -28.01 14.62 16.18
C ASN A 921 -26.86 15.21 15.34
N MET A 922 -26.10 16.15 15.91
CA MET A 922 -24.97 16.80 15.22
C MET A 922 -23.63 16.73 15.96
N THR A 923 -23.54 16.08 17.13
CA THR A 923 -22.40 16.25 18.06
C THR A 923 -21.77 14.98 18.62
N VAL A 924 -22.41 13.81 18.48
CA VAL A 924 -21.90 12.55 19.05
C VAL A 924 -20.61 12.07 18.35
N CYS A 925 -20.48 12.34 17.05
CA CYS A 925 -19.25 12.10 16.28
C CYS A 925 -18.51 13.44 16.11
N PRO A 926 -17.18 13.49 16.07
CA PRO A 926 -16.20 12.45 16.41
C PRO A 926 -15.98 12.26 17.92
N GLU A 927 -16.75 12.92 18.79
CA GLU A 927 -16.51 12.93 20.26
C GLU A 927 -16.33 11.54 20.86
N ALA A 928 -17.23 10.60 20.54
CA ALA A 928 -17.16 9.22 21.02
C ALA A 928 -15.94 8.45 20.45
N ILE A 929 -15.59 8.70 19.18
CA ILE A 929 -14.46 8.08 18.50
C ILE A 929 -13.16 8.46 19.21
N LEU A 930 -12.97 9.76 19.45
CA LEU A 930 -11.78 10.32 20.09
C LEU A 930 -11.64 9.82 21.54
N ALA A 931 -12.74 9.74 22.30
CA ALA A 931 -12.68 9.19 23.66
C ALA A 931 -12.18 7.74 23.66
N LYS A 932 -12.62 6.93 22.68
CA LYS A 932 -12.20 5.55 22.53
C LYS A 932 -10.73 5.43 22.12
N GLU A 933 -10.23 6.29 21.24
CA GLU A 933 -8.79 6.36 20.88
C GLU A 933 -7.89 6.64 22.10
N LEU A 934 -8.35 7.43 23.08
CA LEU A 934 -7.62 7.70 24.33
C LEU A 934 -7.85 6.65 25.44
N ALA A 935 -8.55 5.56 25.12
CA ALA A 935 -8.95 4.51 26.05
C ALA A 935 -9.74 5.03 27.25
N ILE A 936 -10.64 5.99 27.03
CA ILE A 936 -11.55 6.52 28.05
C ILE A 936 -12.96 5.96 27.78
N PRO A 937 -13.53 5.13 28.69
CA PRO A 937 -14.91 4.69 28.59
C PRO A 937 -15.87 5.88 28.47
N TYR A 938 -16.75 5.82 27.48
CA TYR A 938 -17.63 6.93 27.10
C TYR A 938 -19.08 6.44 27.01
N ALA A 939 -20.03 7.23 27.51
CA ALA A 939 -21.45 6.99 27.34
C ALA A 939 -22.18 8.30 27.05
N SER A 940 -23.11 8.27 26.10
CA SER A 940 -23.94 9.43 25.74
C SER A 940 -25.41 9.14 25.92
N ILE A 941 -26.13 10.10 26.50
CA ILE A 941 -27.59 10.12 26.48
C ILE A 941 -28.06 11.07 25.39
N ALA A 942 -29.14 10.71 24.70
CA ALA A 942 -29.82 11.58 23.75
C ALA A 942 -31.13 12.08 24.37
N LEU A 943 -31.28 13.39 24.43
CA LEU A 943 -32.54 14.03 24.80
C LEU A 943 -33.34 14.27 23.52
N SER A 944 -34.48 13.59 23.40
CA SER A 944 -35.41 13.81 22.30
C SER A 944 -36.02 15.21 22.41
N THR A 945 -35.80 16.08 21.43
CA THR A 945 -36.30 17.47 21.45
C THR A 945 -37.48 17.70 20.52
N ASP A 946 -37.64 16.88 19.48
CA ASP A 946 -38.63 17.06 18.43
C ASP A 946 -38.73 15.74 17.62
N TYR A 947 -39.54 15.70 16.57
CA TYR A 947 -39.64 14.56 15.64
C TYR A 947 -38.88 14.80 14.33
N ASP A 948 -37.83 15.63 14.33
CA ASP A 948 -37.13 16.10 13.15
C ASP A 948 -38.12 16.59 12.08
N CYS A 949 -37.84 16.37 10.80
CA CYS A 949 -38.67 16.87 9.69
C CYS A 949 -39.59 15.81 9.06
N TRP A 950 -39.72 14.60 9.64
CA TRP A 950 -40.54 13.53 9.05
C TRP A 950 -42.04 13.61 9.41
N LYS A 951 -42.37 14.18 10.58
CA LYS A 951 -43.75 14.22 11.07
C LYS A 951 -44.49 15.49 10.62
N ASP A 952 -45.60 15.32 9.91
CA ASP A 952 -46.52 16.40 9.50
C ASP A 952 -47.38 16.91 10.68
N SER A 953 -46.73 17.42 11.73
CA SER A 953 -47.41 18.03 12.88
C SER A 953 -47.36 19.56 12.81
N HIS A 954 -48.25 20.26 13.53
CA HIS A 954 -48.24 21.72 13.66
C HIS A 954 -47.00 22.27 14.43
N GLN A 955 -46.08 21.40 14.85
CA GLN A 955 -44.81 21.74 15.51
C GLN A 955 -43.64 21.30 14.61
N THR A 956 -43.29 22.13 13.62
CA THR A 956 -42.03 21.95 12.88
C THR A 956 -40.84 22.24 13.81
N VAL A 957 -39.74 21.51 13.68
CA VAL A 957 -38.54 21.73 14.48
C VAL A 957 -38.08 23.20 14.37
N SER A 958 -37.82 23.83 15.52
CA SER A 958 -37.35 25.21 15.62
C SER A 958 -36.36 25.35 16.76
N VAL A 959 -35.51 26.37 16.71
CA VAL A 959 -34.51 26.62 17.77
C VAL A 959 -35.19 26.91 19.11
N GLU A 960 -36.32 27.61 19.09
CA GLU A 960 -37.10 27.92 20.28
C GLU A 960 -37.67 26.66 20.95
N LEU A 961 -38.23 25.74 20.16
CA LEU A 961 -38.78 24.47 20.66
C LEU A 961 -37.67 23.59 21.28
N VAL A 962 -36.55 23.48 20.58
CA VAL A 962 -35.37 22.74 21.06
C VAL A 962 -34.85 23.36 22.37
N ALA A 963 -34.67 24.67 22.41
CA ALA A 963 -34.19 25.36 23.62
C ALA A 963 -35.16 25.22 24.80
N GLN A 964 -36.47 25.29 24.55
CA GLN A 964 -37.49 25.08 25.58
C GLN A 964 -37.39 23.67 26.19
N ILE A 965 -37.38 22.63 25.36
CA ILE A 965 -37.36 21.24 25.84
C ILE A 965 -36.03 20.90 26.50
N VAL A 966 -34.91 21.43 25.99
CA VAL A 966 -33.59 21.29 26.64
C VAL A 966 -33.62 21.91 28.05
N ASN A 967 -34.16 23.12 28.20
CA ASN A 967 -34.28 23.76 29.52
C ASN A 967 -35.21 22.99 30.47
N GLU A 968 -36.36 22.51 29.98
CA GLU A 968 -37.31 21.70 30.78
C GLU A 968 -36.71 20.36 31.26
N ASN A 969 -35.73 19.82 30.54
CA ASN A 969 -35.10 18.54 30.86
C ASN A 969 -33.67 18.66 31.40
N ALA A 970 -33.13 19.87 31.53
CA ALA A 970 -31.80 20.13 32.09
C ALA A 970 -31.71 19.60 33.53
N GLU A 971 -32.72 19.88 34.37
CA GLU A 971 -32.76 19.42 35.76
C GLU A 971 -32.83 17.88 35.85
N LYS A 972 -33.59 17.22 34.96
CA LYS A 972 -33.68 15.75 34.91
C LYS A 972 -32.34 15.13 34.54
N THR A 973 -31.69 15.67 33.51
CA THR A 973 -30.38 15.23 33.05
C THR A 973 -29.31 15.42 34.13
N LEU A 974 -29.36 16.56 34.83
CA LEU A 974 -28.48 16.84 35.95
C LEU A 974 -28.66 15.84 37.09
N LYS A 975 -29.90 15.60 37.53
CA LYS A 975 -30.21 14.60 38.57
C LYS A 975 -29.72 13.21 38.18
N LEU A 976 -29.89 12.84 36.92
CA LEU A 976 -29.40 11.58 36.37
C LEU A 976 -27.88 11.45 36.48
N PHE A 977 -27.11 12.45 36.00
CA PHE A 977 -25.66 12.42 36.06
C PHE A 977 -25.13 12.48 37.50
N VAL A 978 -25.74 13.27 38.38
CA VAL A 978 -25.39 13.34 39.80
C VAL A 978 -25.59 11.98 40.48
N HIS A 979 -26.72 11.31 40.23
CA HIS A 979 -27.00 10.00 40.81
C HIS A 979 -26.10 8.89 40.21
N ALA A 980 -25.82 8.96 38.91
CA ALA A 980 -24.92 8.04 38.24
C ALA A 980 -23.46 8.20 38.72
N ALA A 981 -22.99 9.42 39.00
CA ALA A 981 -21.64 9.69 39.46
C ALA A 981 -21.27 8.91 40.74
N GLU A 982 -22.18 8.83 41.72
CA GLU A 982 -21.99 8.04 42.95
C GLU A 982 -21.81 6.55 42.64
N LYS A 983 -22.66 5.99 41.77
CA LYS A 983 -22.62 4.58 41.37
C LYS A 983 -21.39 4.24 40.54
N ILE A 984 -20.98 5.13 39.64
CA ILE A 984 -19.75 5.01 38.86
C ILE A 984 -18.54 4.99 39.80
N HIS A 985 -18.47 5.93 40.75
CA HIS A 985 -17.36 5.98 41.71
C HIS A 985 -17.30 4.75 42.61
N ALA A 986 -18.45 4.21 43.03
CA ALA A 986 -18.51 2.96 43.79
C ALA A 986 -17.89 1.77 43.03
N LYS A 987 -17.94 1.80 41.69
CA LYS A 987 -17.37 0.79 40.79
C LYS A 987 -16.01 1.16 40.19
N LYS A 988 -15.29 2.14 40.77
CA LYS A 988 -14.00 2.62 40.23
C LYS A 988 -12.96 1.52 39.97
N ASP A 989 -12.94 0.45 40.76
CA ASP A 989 -12.00 -0.65 40.58
C ASP A 989 -12.39 -1.59 39.42
N GLU A 990 -13.67 -1.69 39.07
CA GLU A 990 -14.14 -2.34 37.83
C GLU A 990 -13.71 -1.49 36.62
N PHE A 991 -13.92 -0.18 36.68
CA PHE A 991 -13.52 0.73 35.59
C PHE A 991 -12.00 0.78 35.35
N LYS A 992 -11.17 0.64 36.40
CA LYS A 992 -9.72 0.52 36.22
C LYS A 992 -9.35 -0.67 35.32
N LYS A 993 -10.05 -1.80 35.45
CA LYS A 993 -9.82 -2.98 34.58
C LYS A 993 -10.26 -2.70 33.15
N ILE A 994 -11.45 -2.13 32.97
CA ILE A 994 -11.97 -1.73 31.65
C ILE A 994 -11.01 -0.76 30.95
N ILE A 995 -10.47 0.22 31.67
CA ILE A 995 -9.50 1.18 31.12
C ILE A 995 -8.20 0.49 30.70
N GLU A 996 -7.70 -0.48 31.47
CA GLU A 996 -6.50 -1.24 31.07
C GLU A 996 -6.75 -2.10 29.82
N GLU A 997 -7.91 -2.73 29.71
CA GLU A 997 -8.32 -3.47 28.50
C GLU A 997 -8.48 -2.54 27.29
N ALA A 998 -9.11 -1.37 27.48
CA ALA A 998 -9.26 -0.35 26.45
C ALA A 998 -7.89 0.18 25.99
N LYS A 999 -6.92 0.38 26.90
CA LYS A 999 -5.54 0.76 26.54
C LYS A 999 -4.86 -0.31 25.71
N ILE A 1000 -5.04 -1.59 26.02
CA ILE A 1000 -4.49 -2.68 25.20
C ILE A 1000 -5.08 -2.63 23.80
N THR A 1001 -6.41 -2.49 23.70
CA THR A 1001 -7.13 -2.43 22.43
C THR A 1001 -6.67 -1.25 21.58
N ALA A 1002 -6.60 -0.06 22.17
CA ALA A 1002 -6.15 1.16 21.50
C ALA A 1002 -4.67 1.08 21.08
N ARG A 1003 -3.79 0.44 21.87
CA ARG A 1003 -2.39 0.17 21.48
C ARG A 1003 -2.29 -0.76 20.27
N THR A 1004 -3.06 -1.84 20.26
CA THR A 1004 -3.02 -2.82 19.15
C THR A 1004 -3.65 -2.29 17.87
N ALA A 1005 -4.48 -1.25 17.96
CA ALA A 1005 -5.14 -0.64 16.84
C ALA A 1005 -4.22 0.28 16.02
N VAL A 1006 -3.06 0.69 16.54
CA VAL A 1006 -2.17 1.64 15.86
C VAL A 1006 -1.05 0.90 15.14
N MET A 1007 -0.94 1.15 13.83
CA MET A 1007 0.18 0.71 13.01
C MET A 1007 1.28 1.77 13.03
N ASP A 1008 2.38 1.47 13.72
CA ASP A 1008 3.56 2.34 13.82
C ASP A 1008 4.84 1.48 13.74
N GLY A 1009 5.22 1.03 12.55
CA GLY A 1009 6.59 0.62 12.15
C GLY A 1009 7.47 -0.29 13.05
N GLY A 1010 6.96 -0.83 14.18
CA GLY A 1010 7.75 -1.48 15.24
C GLY A 1010 7.98 -0.68 16.53
N HIS A 1011 7.40 0.51 16.70
CA HIS A 1011 7.51 1.29 17.94
C HIS A 1011 6.32 1.01 18.89
N LYS A 1012 6.60 0.69 20.16
CA LYS A 1012 5.57 0.49 21.20
C LYS A 1012 4.98 1.85 21.57
N LEU A 1013 3.68 2.07 21.33
CA LEU A 1013 3.00 3.29 21.78
C LEU A 1013 3.10 3.46 23.29
N ASN A 1014 3.55 4.65 23.71
CA ASN A 1014 3.53 5.07 25.09
C ASN A 1014 2.25 5.89 25.34
N PHE A 1015 1.23 5.31 25.96
CA PHE A 1015 -0.03 6.01 26.26
C PHE A 1015 0.11 7.13 27.30
N ASP A 1016 1.29 7.29 27.88
CA ASP A 1016 1.66 8.40 28.75
C ASP A 1016 2.17 9.58 27.89
N TYR A 1017 1.34 10.06 26.95
CA TYR A 1017 1.59 11.25 26.13
C TYR A 1017 1.44 12.58 26.93
N LEU A 1018 1.45 12.50 28.26
CA LEU A 1018 1.27 13.62 29.19
C LEU A 1018 2.47 13.80 30.13
#